data_AF-A0A0C3Q3A4-F1
#
_entry.id   AF-A0A0C3Q3A4-F1
#
_cell.length_a   1.000
_cell.length_b   1.000
_cell.length_c   1.000
_cell.angle_alpha   90.00
_cell.angle_beta   90.00
_cell.angle_gamma   90.00
#
_symmetry.space_group_name_H-M   'P 1'
#
loop_
_entity.id
_entity.type
_entity.pdbx_description
1 polymer ?
#
loop_
_entity_poly.entity_id
_entity_poly.type
_entity_poly.pdbx_seq_one_letter_code
_entity_poly.pdbx_strand_id
1 'polypeptide(L)'
;MKSGLSQGKIDELLRLKKISHEVRPSFSNKYEFFKKIDVLPKGPRFWCETVTITGDILDAQGQRMCEEVDLWLRDPVECVRELMGNVSLRASMVYRPARVYAGEDRETRVFEEMWSADWWWDIQNELPKGATIAPVILASDKTQLSTFGGDKTAYPVYLTLGNIAKRVRRQPSRRATVLLGYLPVPTLSCCSATTRQLKGYEVFHACMARLLLPMVQAGKTGILIACSDGKKRQVFPLLAAYCADHPEQCLVACCPENRCPKGTIGRDERGGLAQCWGRDVEATLSALEAVRIARASTERRKALDSLKVDGIRAVLRPFWANLPHSDIFLSLMPDILHQLHKGVFHAHLVKWCDKMMAPGEMDRRFMSMASHPDLRHFSKGITTIKQWTGKEQRAMERVFIGAIAGGVNDQRVVVAARALLDFIYLAQLPAHTSQTLAQMDDSLREFHKSKAVFVENGVRSNFNIPKIHSLVHYTDAIASHGAADGYNTEYPERFHIEYAKLGYRASNKREYEKQMVTWLERQEAVDAFHSYILWVTQALPVPTESVLMDGMEEEDEEGEEEDDRLESITLDGVSNHRRTTFRVAKKPGLINVHLSIIQQYFGVQDLASSLNVFMQKLASAQPHLRVYPVSRHESFNLFKRATLLVPPPFHGFSCSWEDRVRATPAKVPRILPNLGMRPLFDTVLVKTPPRSTFRYRVARLRLIFELPSSVAVIDPQPILAYVEWFTELKATRHPSRMFEVSKLIGRDGKPLGEAIPLSQVVRSCHLIPRWEDDLEAPIDAALDTYCNFFVNDFLDCHCYLTL
;
A
#
# COMPACT_ATOMS: atom_id res chain seq x y z
N MET A 1 -26.25 -5.73 9.72
CA MET A 1 -25.28 -5.62 10.84
C MET A 1 -24.02 -4.84 10.42
N LYS A 2 -23.49 -5.03 9.21
CA LYS A 2 -22.24 -4.41 8.72
C LYS A 2 -22.28 -2.88 8.51
N SER A 3 -23.46 -2.28 8.44
CA SER A 3 -23.66 -0.84 8.18
C SER A 3 -23.32 0.11 9.35
N GLY A 4 -22.96 -0.41 10.53
CA GLY A 4 -22.68 0.43 11.71
C GLY A 4 -23.89 1.21 12.23
N LEU A 5 -25.11 0.83 11.83
CA LEU A 5 -26.34 1.47 12.30
C LEU A 5 -26.45 1.41 13.83
N SER A 6 -26.88 2.52 14.42
CA SER A 6 -27.20 2.55 15.84
C SER A 6 -28.39 1.62 16.12
N GLN A 7 -28.48 1.15 17.36
CA GLN A 7 -29.57 0.26 17.77
C GLN A 7 -30.96 0.84 17.47
N GLY A 8 -31.16 2.16 17.65
CA GLY A 8 -32.45 2.79 17.33
C GLY A 8 -32.79 2.75 15.83
N LYS A 9 -31.79 2.95 14.96
CA LYS A 9 -31.98 2.84 13.51
C LYS A 9 -32.28 1.41 13.05
N ILE A 10 -31.80 0.39 13.77
CA ILE A 10 -32.17 -1.00 13.50
C ILE A 10 -33.66 -1.21 13.76
N ASP A 11 -34.19 -0.72 14.88
CA ASP A 11 -35.63 -0.82 15.16
C ASP A 11 -36.47 -0.06 14.13
N GLU A 12 -36.01 1.11 13.69
CA GLU A 12 -36.67 1.89 12.62
C GLU A 12 -36.70 1.12 11.29
N LEU A 13 -35.57 0.52 10.89
CA LEU A 13 -35.46 -0.31 9.69
C LEU A 13 -36.42 -1.50 9.74
N LEU A 14 -36.51 -2.20 10.87
CA LEU A 14 -37.38 -3.38 11.03
C LEU A 14 -38.88 -3.03 10.99
N ARG A 15 -39.24 -1.77 11.29
CA ARG A 15 -40.62 -1.26 11.23
C ARG A 15 -41.05 -0.84 9.82
N LEU A 16 -40.13 -0.68 8.88
CA LEU A 16 -40.48 -0.33 7.49
C LEU A 16 -41.38 -1.41 6.89
N LYS A 17 -42.48 -1.00 6.25
CA LYS A 17 -43.46 -1.93 5.67
C LYS A 17 -42.83 -2.96 4.74
N LYS A 18 -41.82 -2.54 3.96
CA LYS A 18 -41.06 -3.42 3.08
C LYS A 18 -40.39 -4.57 3.84
N ILE A 19 -39.79 -4.29 5.00
CA ILE A 19 -39.12 -5.31 5.81
C ILE A 19 -40.14 -6.16 6.57
N SER A 20 -41.11 -5.53 7.22
CA SER A 20 -42.08 -6.24 8.06
C SER A 20 -43.09 -7.07 7.26
N HIS A 21 -43.50 -6.65 6.06
CA HIS A 21 -44.51 -7.34 5.24
C HIS A 21 -43.96 -8.12 4.05
N GLU A 22 -42.87 -7.70 3.40
CA GLU A 22 -42.32 -8.42 2.23
C GLU A 22 -41.23 -9.41 2.66
N VAL A 23 -40.21 -8.95 3.39
CA VAL A 23 -39.09 -9.80 3.81
C VAL A 23 -39.49 -10.75 4.94
N ARG A 24 -40.35 -10.30 5.87
CA ARG A 24 -40.88 -11.06 7.02
C ARG A 24 -39.80 -11.82 7.81
N PRO A 25 -38.80 -11.10 8.38
CA PRO A 25 -37.77 -11.75 9.18
C PRO A 25 -38.38 -12.44 10.40
N SER A 26 -37.70 -13.47 10.91
CA SER A 26 -38.15 -14.22 12.11
C SER A 26 -38.06 -13.44 13.44
N PHE A 27 -37.82 -12.13 13.39
CA PHE A 27 -37.64 -11.21 14.50
C PHE A 27 -38.29 -9.86 14.16
N SER A 28 -38.91 -9.23 15.14
CA SER A 28 -39.70 -8.00 14.97
C SER A 28 -39.00 -6.73 15.45
N ASN A 29 -37.97 -6.89 16.26
CA ASN A 29 -37.22 -5.80 16.90
C ASN A 29 -35.75 -6.18 17.05
N LYS A 30 -34.91 -5.19 17.39
CA LYS A 30 -33.47 -5.38 17.58
C LYS A 30 -33.14 -6.41 18.66
N TYR A 31 -33.95 -6.51 19.72
CA TYR A 31 -33.66 -7.39 20.86
C TYR A 31 -33.79 -8.85 20.42
N GLU A 32 -34.88 -9.20 19.75
CA GLU A 32 -35.08 -10.52 19.15
C GLU A 32 -34.03 -10.84 18.09
N PHE A 33 -33.67 -9.85 17.26
CA PHE A 33 -32.60 -9.98 16.28
C PHE A 33 -31.28 -10.36 16.93
N PHE A 34 -30.82 -9.58 17.90
CA PHE A 34 -29.56 -9.85 18.61
C PHE A 34 -29.61 -11.16 19.42
N LYS A 35 -30.75 -11.50 20.01
CA LYS A 35 -30.94 -12.77 20.72
C LYS A 35 -30.73 -13.98 19.80
N LYS A 36 -31.16 -13.91 18.54
CA LYS A 36 -30.90 -14.98 17.55
C LYS A 36 -29.43 -15.07 17.17
N ILE A 37 -28.74 -13.94 17.02
CA ILE A 37 -27.31 -13.90 16.74
C ILE A 37 -26.50 -14.46 17.91
N ASP A 38 -26.91 -14.16 19.14
CA ASP A 38 -26.21 -14.62 20.33
C ASP A 38 -26.24 -16.15 20.54
N VAL A 39 -27.10 -16.86 19.80
CA VAL A 39 -27.17 -18.34 19.75
C VAL A 39 -26.16 -18.93 18.75
N LEU A 40 -25.64 -18.14 17.81
CA LEU A 40 -24.66 -18.63 16.84
C LEU A 40 -23.35 -19.05 17.54
N PRO A 41 -22.61 -20.04 17.00
CA PRO A 41 -21.26 -20.34 17.46
C PRO A 41 -20.39 -19.08 17.45
N LYS A 42 -19.75 -18.80 18.58
CA LYS A 42 -18.87 -17.65 18.75
C LYS A 42 -17.41 -18.09 18.74
N GLY A 43 -16.55 -17.23 18.21
CA GLY A 43 -15.11 -17.38 18.31
C GLY A 43 -14.58 -17.09 19.73
N PRO A 44 -13.28 -16.80 19.85
CA PRO A 44 -12.65 -16.42 21.11
C PRO A 44 -13.33 -15.20 21.73
N ARG A 45 -13.77 -15.32 22.99
CA ARG A 45 -14.52 -14.26 23.68
C ARG A 45 -13.60 -13.25 24.34
N PHE A 46 -14.08 -12.01 24.44
CA PHE A 46 -13.45 -10.97 25.25
C PHE A 46 -13.86 -11.08 26.72
N TRP A 47 -12.93 -10.71 27.59
CA TRP A 47 -13.22 -10.37 28.98
C TRP A 47 -12.47 -9.09 29.37
N CYS A 48 -12.88 -8.51 30.49
CA CYS A 48 -12.29 -7.29 31.03
C CYS A 48 -11.56 -7.62 32.35
N GLU A 49 -10.36 -7.07 32.51
CA GLU A 49 -9.62 -7.06 33.76
C GLU A 49 -9.34 -5.62 34.17
N THR A 50 -9.64 -5.28 35.42
CA THR A 50 -9.28 -3.98 35.99
C THR A 50 -7.81 -3.98 36.38
N VAL A 51 -7.05 -3.03 35.85
CA VAL A 51 -5.64 -2.80 36.14
C VAL A 51 -5.52 -1.60 37.06
N THR A 52 -5.00 -1.82 38.27
CA THR A 52 -4.73 -0.75 39.24
C THR A 52 -3.32 -0.19 39.04
N ILE A 53 -3.23 1.10 38.73
CA ILE A 53 -2.00 1.85 38.52
C ILE A 53 -1.71 2.65 39.77
N THR A 54 -0.68 2.26 40.52
CA THR A 54 -0.20 3.03 41.69
C THR A 54 0.85 4.05 41.27
N GLY A 55 0.57 5.33 41.49
CA GLY A 55 1.47 6.43 41.22
C GLY A 55 2.35 6.84 42.41
N ASP A 56 3.14 7.90 42.23
CA ASP A 56 4.04 8.46 43.26
C ASP A 56 3.46 9.67 44.01
N ILE A 57 2.31 10.19 43.60
CA ILE A 57 1.60 11.27 44.31
C ILE A 57 0.85 10.70 45.51
N LEU A 58 0.89 11.44 46.63
CA LEU A 58 0.16 11.10 47.85
C LEU A 58 -1.18 11.84 47.93
N ASP A 59 -2.22 11.19 48.43
CA ASP A 59 -3.51 11.79 48.74
C ASP A 59 -3.49 12.55 50.09
N ALA A 60 -4.63 13.11 50.48
CA ALA A 60 -4.80 13.85 51.73
C ALA A 60 -4.55 12.99 52.98
N GLN A 61 -4.56 11.66 52.85
CA GLN A 61 -4.33 10.68 53.91
C GLN A 61 -2.90 10.14 53.89
N GLY A 62 -2.04 10.64 52.99
CA GLY A 62 -0.65 10.20 52.84
C GLY A 62 -0.50 8.84 52.13
N GLN A 63 -1.56 8.31 51.52
CA GLN A 63 -1.51 7.08 50.73
C GLN A 63 -1.21 7.38 49.27
N ARG A 64 -0.58 6.44 48.55
CA ARG A 64 -0.30 6.61 47.13
C ARG A 64 -1.61 6.59 46.33
N MET A 65 -1.82 7.64 45.54
CA MET A 65 -2.95 7.70 44.63
C MET A 65 -2.89 6.54 43.64
N CYS A 66 -4.07 5.99 43.35
CA CYS A 66 -4.25 4.92 42.38
C CYS A 66 -5.22 5.37 41.28
N GLU A 67 -5.01 4.85 40.08
CA GLU A 67 -5.92 4.99 38.94
C GLU A 67 -6.30 3.58 38.48
N GLU A 68 -7.60 3.31 38.33
CA GLU A 68 -8.09 2.03 37.81
C GLU A 68 -8.46 2.20 36.33
N VAL A 69 -8.02 1.25 35.51
CA VAL A 69 -8.31 1.24 34.07
C VAL A 69 -8.68 -0.15 33.61
N ASP A 70 -9.50 -0.22 32.57
CA ASP A 70 -9.97 -1.49 32.02
C ASP A 70 -9.06 -1.99 30.89
N LEU A 71 -8.58 -3.22 31.02
CA LEU A 71 -7.93 -3.98 29.96
C LEU A 71 -8.93 -4.98 29.38
N TRP A 72 -9.29 -4.80 28.11
CA TRP A 72 -10.10 -5.78 27.38
C TRP A 72 -9.19 -6.69 26.58
N LEU A 73 -9.32 -8.00 26.78
CA LEU A 73 -8.46 -8.99 26.14
C LEU A 73 -9.23 -10.25 25.79
N ARG A 74 -8.69 -11.02 24.85
CA ARG A 74 -9.08 -12.42 24.59
C ARG A 74 -7.84 -13.29 24.48
N ASP A 75 -8.01 -14.60 24.54
CA ASP A 75 -6.89 -15.52 24.52
C ASP A 75 -6.21 -15.52 23.13
N PRO A 76 -4.93 -15.11 23.02
CA PRO A 76 -4.21 -15.12 21.74
C PRO A 76 -4.07 -16.52 21.15
N VAL A 77 -4.00 -17.57 21.97
CA VAL A 77 -3.89 -18.96 21.50
C VAL A 77 -5.18 -19.41 20.82
N GLU A 78 -6.33 -19.02 21.37
CA GLU A 78 -7.63 -19.28 20.74
C GLU A 78 -7.77 -18.51 19.42
N CYS A 79 -7.25 -17.27 19.35
CA CYS A 79 -7.21 -16.49 18.10
C CYS A 79 -6.36 -17.18 17.02
N VAL A 80 -5.20 -17.72 17.40
CA VAL A 80 -4.34 -18.49 16.48
C VAL A 80 -5.09 -19.74 16.01
N ARG A 81 -5.78 -20.46 16.92
CA ARG A 81 -6.57 -21.65 16.56
C ARG A 81 -7.69 -21.32 15.58
N GLU A 82 -8.41 -20.21 15.81
CA GLU A 82 -9.47 -19.74 14.91
C GLU A 82 -8.90 -19.43 13.51
N LEU A 83 -7.84 -18.64 13.42
CA LEU A 83 -7.23 -18.28 12.14
C LEU A 83 -6.72 -19.50 11.38
N MET A 84 -6.00 -20.41 12.05
CA MET A 84 -5.45 -21.61 11.42
C MET A 84 -6.52 -22.63 11.03
N GLY A 85 -7.62 -22.70 11.77
CA GLY A 85 -8.76 -23.59 11.50
C GLY A 85 -9.73 -23.05 10.46
N ASN A 86 -9.62 -21.79 10.04
CA ASN A 86 -10.58 -21.16 9.15
C ASN A 86 -10.47 -21.69 7.70
N VAL A 87 -11.47 -22.47 7.29
CA VAL A 87 -11.56 -23.11 5.96
C VAL A 87 -11.56 -22.08 4.83
N SER A 88 -12.12 -20.88 5.03
CA SER A 88 -12.12 -19.82 4.02
C SER A 88 -10.71 -19.32 3.67
N LEU A 89 -9.73 -19.52 4.56
CA LEU A 89 -8.34 -19.12 4.38
C LEU A 89 -7.46 -20.24 3.82
N ARG A 90 -8.00 -21.47 3.65
CA ARG A 90 -7.24 -22.67 3.25
C ARG A 90 -6.40 -22.46 1.99
N ALA A 91 -6.96 -21.84 0.96
CA ALA A 91 -6.28 -21.60 -0.32
C ALA A 91 -5.14 -20.57 -0.25
N SER A 92 -4.98 -19.88 0.88
CA SER A 92 -3.99 -18.81 1.07
C SER A 92 -3.14 -19.02 2.32
N MET A 93 -3.11 -20.23 2.87
CA MET A 93 -2.40 -20.58 4.08
C MET A 93 -1.25 -21.56 3.80
N VAL A 94 -0.10 -21.29 4.41
CA VAL A 94 1.11 -22.12 4.34
C VAL A 94 1.54 -22.55 5.74
N TYR A 95 2.00 -23.80 5.87
CA TYR A 95 2.36 -24.42 7.16
C TYR A 95 3.85 -24.74 7.29
N ARG A 96 4.68 -24.38 6.31
CA ARG A 96 6.13 -24.64 6.32
C ARG A 96 6.87 -23.56 5.53
N PRO A 97 8.12 -23.24 5.90
CA PRO A 97 8.92 -22.34 5.10
C PRO A 97 9.33 -23.00 3.76
N ALA A 98 9.61 -22.19 2.75
CA ALA A 98 10.03 -22.61 1.42
C ALA A 98 10.96 -21.54 0.82
N ARG A 99 12.17 -21.91 0.36
CA ARG A 99 13.01 -20.98 -0.40
C ARG A 99 12.49 -20.87 -1.83
N VAL A 100 12.20 -19.65 -2.26
CA VAL A 100 11.68 -19.36 -3.59
C VAL A 100 12.83 -18.78 -4.43
N TYR A 101 12.89 -19.20 -5.69
CA TYR A 101 13.90 -18.74 -6.64
C TYR A 101 13.24 -18.34 -7.97
N ALA A 102 13.81 -17.35 -8.65
CA ALA A 102 13.44 -16.99 -10.00
C ALA A 102 14.16 -17.94 -10.98
N GLY A 103 13.40 -18.52 -11.92
CA GLY A 103 13.94 -19.44 -12.92
C GLY A 103 14.18 -20.87 -12.41
N GLU A 104 14.49 -21.78 -13.34
CA GLU A 104 14.77 -23.18 -13.03
C GLU A 104 16.20 -23.41 -12.52
N ASP A 105 17.12 -22.48 -12.79
CA ASP A 105 18.53 -22.50 -12.36
C ASP A 105 18.70 -22.38 -10.83
N ARG A 106 17.69 -21.81 -10.14
CA ARG A 106 17.68 -21.53 -8.71
C ARG A 106 18.84 -20.64 -8.24
N GLU A 107 19.32 -19.75 -9.09
CA GLU A 107 20.42 -18.84 -8.74
C GLU A 107 19.91 -17.58 -8.04
N THR A 108 18.76 -17.05 -8.47
CA THR A 108 18.22 -15.79 -7.95
C THR A 108 17.16 -16.05 -6.89
N ARG A 109 17.51 -15.85 -5.61
CA ARG A 109 16.55 -15.98 -4.50
C ARG A 109 15.50 -14.86 -4.53
N VAL A 110 14.26 -15.21 -4.18
CA VAL A 110 13.10 -14.28 -4.08
C VAL A 110 12.59 -14.22 -2.64
N PHE A 111 12.38 -13.00 -2.14
CA PHE A 111 11.81 -12.67 -0.83
C PHE A 111 10.47 -11.96 -1.03
N GLU A 112 9.35 -12.66 -0.85
CA GLU A 112 8.00 -12.13 -1.11
C GLU A 112 7.14 -12.19 0.16
N GLU A 113 6.99 -13.39 0.71
CA GLU A 113 6.16 -13.71 1.88
C GLU A 113 7.04 -14.18 3.04
N MET A 114 6.50 -14.20 4.26
CA MET A 114 7.29 -14.59 5.44
C MET A 114 7.88 -16.01 5.32
N TRP A 115 7.13 -16.94 4.71
CA TRP A 115 7.61 -18.32 4.52
C TRP A 115 8.75 -18.42 3.49
N SER A 116 8.99 -17.37 2.69
CA SER A 116 10.12 -17.30 1.76
C SER A 116 11.41 -16.72 2.36
N ALA A 117 11.26 -16.06 3.52
CA ALA A 117 12.31 -15.30 4.17
C ALA A 117 13.11 -16.12 5.21
N ASP A 118 14.22 -15.57 5.67
CA ASP A 118 15.19 -16.30 6.51
C ASP A 118 14.68 -16.63 7.92
N TRP A 119 13.97 -15.70 8.57
CA TRP A 119 13.52 -15.86 9.96
C TRP A 119 12.75 -17.16 10.18
N TRP A 120 11.80 -17.49 9.30
CA TRP A 120 11.00 -18.70 9.47
C TRP A 120 11.89 -19.94 9.32
N TRP A 121 12.82 -19.96 8.36
CA TRP A 121 13.75 -21.08 8.21
C TRP A 121 14.61 -21.29 9.45
N ASP A 122 15.16 -20.21 10.00
CA ASP A 122 16.07 -20.26 11.14
C ASP A 122 15.34 -20.78 12.38
N ILE A 123 14.18 -20.21 12.71
CA ILE A 123 13.36 -20.67 13.84
C ILE A 123 12.83 -22.10 13.63
N GLN A 124 12.47 -22.48 12.39
CA GLN A 124 11.98 -23.84 12.10
C GLN A 124 13.03 -24.92 12.38
N ASN A 125 14.33 -24.58 12.23
CA ASN A 125 15.44 -25.49 12.51
C ASN A 125 15.73 -25.64 14.02
N GLU A 126 15.34 -24.66 14.84
CA GLU A 126 15.49 -24.72 16.31
C GLU A 126 14.39 -25.57 16.97
N LEU A 127 13.27 -25.81 16.28
CA LEU A 127 12.13 -26.53 16.82
C LEU A 127 12.19 -28.05 16.56
N PRO A 128 11.46 -28.85 17.36
CA PRO A 128 11.40 -30.31 17.16
C PRO A 128 10.92 -30.71 15.76
N LYS A 129 11.40 -31.85 15.24
CA LYS A 129 10.93 -32.40 13.96
C LYS A 129 9.41 -32.57 13.96
N GLY A 130 8.75 -32.05 12.91
CA GLY A 130 7.29 -32.07 12.77
C GLY A 130 6.58 -30.86 13.40
N ALA A 131 7.30 -29.95 14.07
CA ALA A 131 6.76 -28.68 14.53
C ALA A 131 6.29 -27.82 13.35
N THR A 132 5.16 -27.13 13.54
CA THR A 132 4.65 -26.10 12.63
C THR A 132 4.70 -24.76 13.32
N ILE A 133 5.33 -23.75 12.73
CA ILE A 133 5.31 -22.41 13.30
C ILE A 133 4.03 -21.69 12.88
N ALA A 134 3.44 -20.97 13.83
CA ALA A 134 2.46 -19.91 13.57
C ALA A 134 3.12 -18.56 13.86
N PRO A 135 3.70 -17.88 12.83
CA PRO A 135 4.35 -16.60 13.05
C PRO A 135 3.30 -15.55 13.38
N VAL A 136 3.25 -15.10 14.62
CA VAL A 136 2.31 -14.10 15.10
C VAL A 136 2.83 -12.71 14.73
N ILE A 137 1.97 -11.96 14.03
CA ILE A 137 2.21 -10.58 13.65
C ILE A 137 1.26 -9.72 14.47
N LEU A 138 1.83 -8.82 15.28
CA LEU A 138 1.07 -7.87 16.08
C LEU A 138 1.07 -6.48 15.45
N ALA A 139 0.01 -5.72 15.68
CA ALA A 139 0.00 -4.28 15.47
C ALA A 139 -0.74 -3.59 16.60
N SER A 140 -0.23 -2.45 17.05
CA SER A 140 -0.92 -1.55 17.96
C SER A 140 -0.80 -0.12 17.44
N ASP A 141 -1.91 0.61 17.50
CA ASP A 141 -1.91 2.04 17.29
C ASP A 141 -3.09 2.67 18.03
N LYS A 142 -2.86 3.82 18.65
CA LYS A 142 -3.88 4.54 19.40
C LYS A 142 -4.71 5.39 18.43
N THR A 143 -5.99 5.05 18.29
CA THR A 143 -6.90 5.76 17.38
C THR A 143 -7.90 6.63 18.14
N GLN A 144 -8.23 7.78 17.55
CA GLN A 144 -9.40 8.58 17.98
C GLN A 144 -10.69 7.95 17.44
N LEU A 145 -11.74 7.95 18.27
CA LEU A 145 -13.06 7.37 17.96
C LEU A 145 -14.08 8.41 17.51
N SER A 146 -13.89 9.69 17.87
CA SER A 146 -14.79 10.80 17.53
C SER A 146 -14.06 11.87 16.70
N THR A 147 -14.72 12.38 15.67
CA THR A 147 -14.17 13.41 14.76
C THR A 147 -14.27 14.83 15.32
N PHE A 148 -15.22 15.07 16.24
CA PHE A 148 -15.56 16.41 16.75
C PHE A 148 -15.29 16.61 18.25
N GLY A 149 -15.01 15.53 19.00
CA GLY A 149 -14.87 15.58 20.47
C GLY A 149 -13.46 15.41 21.02
N GLY A 150 -12.53 14.80 20.26
CA GLY A 150 -11.11 14.62 20.63
C GLY A 150 -10.83 13.77 21.88
N ASP A 151 -11.83 13.55 22.73
CA ASP A 151 -11.73 13.00 24.08
C ASP A 151 -11.88 11.47 24.14
N LYS A 152 -12.43 10.84 23.09
CA LYS A 152 -12.63 9.38 23.04
C LYS A 152 -11.56 8.73 22.18
N THR A 153 -10.76 7.87 22.80
CA THR A 153 -9.70 7.10 22.14
C THR A 153 -9.88 5.61 22.42
N ALA A 154 -9.34 4.79 21.54
CA ALA A 154 -9.16 3.36 21.75
C ALA A 154 -7.73 2.97 21.38
N TYR A 155 -7.22 1.93 22.02
CA TYR A 155 -5.87 1.44 21.78
C TYR A 155 -5.91 -0.06 21.43
N PRO A 156 -6.40 -0.40 20.22
CA PRO A 156 -6.51 -1.79 19.78
C PRO A 156 -5.15 -2.44 19.58
N VAL A 157 -5.10 -3.74 19.88
CA VAL A 157 -4.02 -4.65 19.50
C VAL A 157 -4.59 -5.67 18.51
N TYR A 158 -4.03 -5.75 17.31
CA TYR A 158 -4.42 -6.70 16.28
C TYR A 158 -3.45 -7.87 16.23
N LEU A 159 -3.97 -9.04 15.84
CA LEU A 159 -3.20 -10.26 15.63
C LEU A 159 -3.54 -10.86 14.26
N THR A 160 -2.51 -11.25 13.51
CA THR A 160 -2.61 -12.07 12.30
C THR A 160 -1.43 -13.05 12.23
N LEU A 161 -1.41 -13.90 11.21
CA LEU A 161 -0.41 -14.96 11.06
C LEU A 161 0.39 -14.80 9.76
N GLY A 162 1.72 -14.93 9.85
CA GLY A 162 2.62 -15.03 8.70
C GLY A 162 2.34 -16.25 7.82
N ASN A 163 1.57 -17.24 8.31
CA ASN A 163 1.05 -18.34 7.51
C ASN A 163 0.09 -17.90 6.40
N ILE A 164 -0.56 -16.74 6.54
CA ILE A 164 -1.58 -16.26 5.62
C ILE A 164 -0.94 -15.27 4.64
N ALA A 165 -1.17 -15.49 3.35
CA ALA A 165 -0.68 -14.60 2.30
C ALA A 165 -0.99 -13.14 2.60
N LYS A 166 0.02 -12.26 2.47
CA LYS A 166 -0.11 -10.85 2.86
C LYS A 166 -1.26 -10.11 2.16
N ARG A 167 -1.55 -10.47 0.90
CA ARG A 167 -2.70 -9.92 0.16
C ARG A 167 -4.04 -10.19 0.84
N VAL A 168 -4.19 -11.36 1.47
CA VAL A 168 -5.41 -11.77 2.18
C VAL A 168 -5.46 -11.11 3.56
N ARG A 169 -4.32 -10.96 4.24
CA ARG A 169 -4.23 -10.23 5.53
C ARG A 169 -4.68 -8.78 5.43
N ARG A 170 -4.47 -8.14 4.29
CA ARG A 170 -4.86 -6.73 4.02
C ARG A 170 -6.33 -6.53 3.66
N GLN A 171 -7.08 -7.59 3.41
CA GLN A 171 -8.49 -7.52 3.03
C GLN A 171 -9.36 -7.69 4.28
N PRO A 172 -10.00 -6.62 4.81
CA PRO A 172 -10.77 -6.75 6.03
C PRO A 172 -11.95 -7.72 5.88
N SER A 173 -12.54 -7.77 4.69
CA SER A 173 -13.58 -8.73 4.29
C SER A 173 -13.18 -10.20 4.42
N ARG A 174 -11.89 -10.53 4.40
CA ARG A 174 -11.37 -11.90 4.54
C ARG A 174 -11.16 -12.31 5.99
N ARG A 175 -11.22 -11.37 6.95
CA ARG A 175 -11.04 -11.60 8.39
C ARG A 175 -9.80 -12.43 8.74
N ALA A 176 -8.71 -12.22 8.00
CA ALA A 176 -7.41 -12.84 8.26
C ALA A 176 -6.63 -12.14 9.40
N THR A 177 -7.17 -11.07 9.93
CA THR A 177 -6.65 -10.30 11.08
C THR A 177 -7.78 -10.17 12.08
N VAL A 178 -7.45 -10.24 13.36
CA VAL A 178 -8.45 -10.29 14.42
C VAL A 178 -8.02 -9.35 15.57
N LEU A 179 -8.97 -8.68 16.23
CA LEU A 179 -8.68 -7.75 17.34
C LEU A 179 -8.40 -8.48 18.65
N LEU A 180 -7.14 -8.56 19.09
CA LEU A 180 -6.74 -9.25 20.31
C LEU A 180 -7.17 -8.58 21.62
N GLY A 181 -7.29 -7.25 21.64
CA GLY A 181 -7.70 -6.53 22.83
C GLY A 181 -7.69 -5.01 22.66
N TYR A 182 -8.19 -4.31 23.68
CA TYR A 182 -8.01 -2.87 23.85
C TYR A 182 -7.14 -2.62 25.08
N LEU A 183 -5.97 -2.03 24.85
CA LEU A 183 -5.12 -1.55 25.93
C LEU A 183 -5.75 -0.32 26.60
N PRO A 184 -5.56 -0.15 27.91
CA PRO A 184 -6.02 1.04 28.59
C PRO A 184 -5.26 2.29 28.12
N VAL A 185 -5.93 3.45 28.17
CA VAL A 185 -5.33 4.76 27.94
C VAL A 185 -5.43 5.58 29.22
N PRO A 186 -4.54 5.33 30.21
CA PRO A 186 -4.62 6.01 31.50
C PRO A 186 -4.28 7.51 31.39
N THR A 187 -4.89 8.31 32.25
CA THR A 187 -4.55 9.73 32.43
C THR A 187 -3.23 9.92 33.17
N LEU A 188 -2.86 8.93 34.01
CA LEU A 188 -1.68 8.94 34.89
C LEU A 188 -1.65 10.17 35.80
N SER A 189 -2.84 10.61 36.24
CA SER A 189 -3.02 11.70 37.19
C SER A 189 -2.48 11.39 38.58
N CYS A 190 -2.34 10.11 38.93
CA CYS A 190 -1.67 9.62 40.14
C CYS A 190 -0.14 9.77 40.11
N CYS A 191 0.45 10.12 38.97
CA CYS A 191 1.90 10.22 38.79
C CYS A 191 2.37 11.68 38.63
N SER A 192 3.53 11.98 39.21
CA SER A 192 4.23 13.25 39.01
C SER A 192 4.74 13.39 37.56
N ALA A 193 5.03 14.62 37.14
CA ALA A 193 5.48 14.88 35.77
C ALA A 193 6.77 14.14 35.39
N THR A 194 7.64 13.84 36.37
CA THR A 194 8.94 13.17 36.15
C THR A 194 8.81 11.66 36.01
N THR A 195 7.85 11.03 36.69
CA THR A 195 7.63 9.57 36.68
C THR A 195 6.60 9.14 35.64
N ARG A 196 5.68 10.03 35.25
CA ARG A 196 4.54 9.76 34.36
C ARG A 196 4.93 9.06 33.07
N GLN A 197 5.99 9.51 32.39
CA GLN A 197 6.43 8.90 31.13
C GLN A 197 6.86 7.44 31.33
N LEU A 198 7.70 7.15 32.33
CA LEU A 198 8.15 5.79 32.61
C LEU A 198 6.97 4.92 33.06
N LYS A 199 6.04 5.46 33.88
CA LYS A 199 4.84 4.73 34.28
C LYS A 199 3.99 4.34 33.08
N GLY A 200 3.84 5.21 32.09
CA GLY A 200 3.15 4.88 30.84
C GLY A 200 3.75 3.68 30.12
N TYR A 201 5.09 3.60 30.06
CA TYR A 201 5.79 2.43 29.51
C TYR A 201 5.50 1.18 30.36
N GLU A 202 5.64 1.26 31.67
CA GLU A 202 5.38 0.13 32.58
C GLU A 202 3.95 -0.42 32.43
N VAL A 203 2.95 0.46 32.34
CA VAL A 203 1.55 0.05 32.15
C VAL A 203 1.35 -0.64 30.81
N PHE A 204 1.90 -0.09 29.71
CA PHE A 204 1.85 -0.73 28.40
C PHE A 204 2.46 -2.13 28.43
N HIS A 205 3.69 -2.27 28.95
CA HIS A 205 4.36 -3.56 29.01
C HIS A 205 3.66 -4.55 29.96
N ALA A 206 3.10 -4.09 31.08
CA ALA A 206 2.33 -4.95 31.98
C ALA A 206 1.05 -5.47 31.30
N CYS A 207 0.32 -4.61 30.60
CA CYS A 207 -0.89 -5.00 29.87
C CYS A 207 -0.59 -5.94 28.70
N MET A 208 0.46 -5.65 27.91
CA MET A 208 0.91 -6.53 26.84
C MET A 208 1.41 -7.89 27.36
N ALA A 209 2.12 -7.90 28.49
CA ALA A 209 2.57 -9.15 29.13
C ALA A 209 1.37 -9.99 29.57
N ARG A 210 0.34 -9.34 30.13
CA ARG A 210 -0.89 -10.01 30.56
C ARG A 210 -1.66 -10.60 29.38
N LEU A 211 -1.75 -9.84 28.29
CA LEU A 211 -2.46 -10.19 27.06
C LEU A 211 -1.76 -11.34 26.31
N LEU A 212 -0.42 -11.36 26.26
CA LEU A 212 0.36 -12.39 25.58
C LEU A 212 0.75 -13.57 26.48
N LEU A 213 0.37 -13.56 27.76
CA LEU A 213 0.73 -14.61 28.73
C LEU A 213 0.44 -16.04 28.22
N PRO A 214 -0.73 -16.35 27.60
CA PRO A 214 -1.00 -17.69 27.09
C PRO A 214 -0.02 -18.15 25.99
N MET A 215 0.54 -17.21 25.22
CA MET A 215 1.53 -17.54 24.17
C MET A 215 2.87 -18.00 24.73
N VAL A 216 3.23 -17.63 25.97
CA VAL A 216 4.51 -18.03 26.58
C VAL A 216 4.63 -19.55 26.64
N GLN A 217 3.61 -20.22 27.18
CA GLN A 217 3.63 -21.68 27.29
C GLN A 217 3.39 -22.33 25.91
N ALA A 218 2.44 -21.80 25.14
CA ALA A 218 2.12 -22.35 23.82
C ALA A 218 3.32 -22.29 22.85
N GLY A 219 4.12 -21.24 22.88
CA GLY A 219 5.34 -21.13 22.08
C GLY A 219 6.50 -21.99 22.57
N LYS A 220 6.50 -22.45 23.83
CA LYS A 220 7.53 -23.35 24.38
C LYS A 220 7.25 -24.81 24.06
N THR A 221 6.02 -25.26 24.27
CA THR A 221 5.65 -26.67 24.13
C THR A 221 4.91 -26.99 22.83
N GLY A 222 4.44 -25.97 22.13
CA GLY A 222 3.47 -26.13 21.05
C GLY A 222 2.09 -26.51 21.57
N ILE A 223 1.11 -26.43 20.66
CA ILE A 223 -0.30 -26.77 20.90
C ILE A 223 -0.85 -27.54 19.70
N LEU A 224 -1.69 -28.55 19.95
CA LEU A 224 -2.30 -29.31 18.87
C LEU A 224 -3.48 -28.52 18.27
N ILE A 225 -3.37 -28.14 17.00
CA ILE A 225 -4.40 -27.38 16.26
C ILE A 225 -4.90 -28.19 15.07
N ALA A 226 -6.22 -28.26 14.92
CA ALA A 226 -6.87 -28.72 13.68
C ALA A 226 -6.84 -27.57 12.67
N CYS A 227 -6.07 -27.74 11.61
CA CYS A 227 -5.86 -26.72 10.58
C CYS A 227 -6.94 -26.80 9.49
N SER A 228 -7.07 -25.74 8.72
CA SER A 228 -8.07 -25.58 7.64
C SER A 228 -7.93 -26.58 6.49
N ASP A 229 -6.80 -27.26 6.37
CA ASP A 229 -6.59 -28.36 5.42
C ASP A 229 -6.98 -29.75 5.96
N GLY A 230 -7.58 -29.81 7.15
CA GLY A 230 -8.06 -31.03 7.80
C GLY A 230 -7.01 -31.79 8.61
N LYS A 231 -5.75 -31.33 8.64
CA LYS A 231 -4.68 -31.99 9.41
C LYS A 231 -4.55 -31.39 10.81
N LYS A 232 -4.23 -32.24 11.79
CA LYS A 232 -3.82 -31.80 13.13
C LYS A 232 -2.31 -31.61 13.18
N ARG A 233 -1.85 -30.47 13.67
CA ARG A 233 -0.42 -30.12 13.74
C ARG A 233 -0.05 -29.66 15.14
N GLN A 234 1.17 -30.00 15.58
CA GLN A 234 1.79 -29.37 16.74
C GLN A 234 2.28 -27.98 16.33
N VAL A 235 1.53 -26.96 16.71
CA VAL A 235 1.73 -25.56 16.31
C VAL A 235 2.44 -24.78 17.41
N PHE A 236 3.46 -24.01 17.05
CA PHE A 236 4.21 -23.12 17.93
C PHE A 236 3.88 -21.66 17.55
N PRO A 237 2.98 -20.98 18.28
CA PRO A 237 2.73 -19.55 18.08
C PRO A 237 3.89 -18.72 18.63
N LEU A 238 4.59 -18.01 17.75
CA LEU A 238 5.79 -17.25 18.08
C LEU A 238 5.66 -15.81 17.59
N LEU A 239 6.04 -14.83 18.40
CA LEU A 239 6.05 -13.43 17.97
C LEU A 239 7.12 -13.25 16.90
N ALA A 240 6.68 -12.96 15.68
CA ALA A 240 7.55 -12.83 14.51
C ALA A 240 7.72 -11.36 14.09
N ALA A 241 6.65 -10.58 14.14
CA ALA A 241 6.68 -9.19 13.72
C ALA A 241 5.76 -8.32 14.58
N TYR A 242 6.17 -7.07 14.76
CA TYR A 242 5.42 -6.02 15.43
C TYR A 242 5.38 -4.77 14.54
N CYS A 243 4.21 -4.48 14.00
CA CYS A 243 3.96 -3.36 13.10
C CYS A 243 3.49 -2.15 13.91
N ALA A 244 4.32 -1.12 13.95
CA ALA A 244 4.15 0.05 14.79
C ALA A 244 4.83 1.27 14.14
N ASP A 245 4.35 2.47 14.43
CA ASP A 245 5.04 3.71 14.04
C ASP A 245 6.28 3.96 14.93
N HIS A 246 7.13 4.94 14.59
CA HIS A 246 8.40 5.13 15.31
C HIS A 246 8.26 5.35 16.83
N PRO A 247 7.37 6.24 17.32
CA PRO A 247 7.11 6.37 18.76
C PRO A 247 6.69 5.06 19.43
N GLU A 248 5.80 4.29 18.81
CA GLU A 248 5.32 3.01 19.32
C GLU A 248 6.42 1.93 19.26
N GLN A 249 7.26 1.91 18.23
CA GLN A 249 8.44 1.03 18.16
C GLN A 249 9.41 1.32 19.32
N CYS A 250 9.62 2.59 19.66
CA CYS A 250 10.43 2.98 20.81
C CYS A 250 9.79 2.57 22.14
N LEU A 251 8.46 2.66 22.26
CA LEU A 251 7.71 2.15 23.40
C LEU A 251 7.96 0.64 23.57
N VAL A 252 7.73 -0.15 22.51
CA VAL A 252 7.92 -1.61 22.50
C VAL A 252 9.37 -2.03 22.78
N ALA A 253 10.36 -1.30 22.25
CA ALA A 253 11.78 -1.54 22.46
C ALA A 253 12.31 -1.05 23.82
N CYS A 254 11.45 -0.43 24.64
CA CYS A 254 11.85 0.24 25.89
C CYS A 254 12.92 1.32 25.69
N CYS A 255 12.92 2.07 24.58
CA CYS A 255 13.90 3.13 24.34
C CYS A 255 13.23 4.51 24.20
N PRO A 256 13.95 5.63 24.39
CA PRO A 256 13.44 6.95 24.04
C PRO A 256 13.29 7.13 22.52
N GLU A 257 12.38 8.00 22.09
CA GLU A 257 12.12 8.29 20.67
C GLU A 257 13.31 8.88 19.90
N ASN A 258 14.29 9.42 20.62
CA ASN A 258 15.54 9.91 20.04
C ASN A 258 16.65 8.85 20.00
N ARG A 259 16.31 7.56 20.05
CA ARG A 259 17.23 6.42 19.89
C ARG A 259 16.73 5.50 18.77
N CYS A 260 17.60 4.60 18.31
CA CYS A 260 17.19 3.52 17.42
C CYS A 260 16.57 2.40 18.26
N PRO A 261 15.33 1.96 17.95
CA PRO A 261 14.72 0.86 18.67
C PRO A 261 15.37 -0.49 18.35
N LYS A 262 16.01 -0.64 17.18
CA LYS A 262 16.64 -1.91 16.75
C LYS A 262 18.12 -2.01 17.12
N GLY A 263 18.83 -0.89 17.20
CA GLY A 263 20.28 -0.88 17.35
C GLY A 263 20.83 0.16 18.33
N THR A 264 22.14 0.10 18.56
CA THR A 264 22.84 0.84 19.63
C THR A 264 23.35 2.22 19.23
N ILE A 265 23.09 2.66 17.98
CA ILE A 265 23.63 3.92 17.46
C ILE A 265 23.30 5.15 18.34
N GLY A 266 24.29 6.04 18.47
CA GLY A 266 24.19 7.28 19.22
C GLY A 266 23.15 8.25 18.66
N ARG A 267 22.70 9.20 19.49
CA ARG A 267 21.69 10.19 19.08
C ARG A 267 22.16 11.02 17.88
N ASP A 268 23.42 11.40 17.89
CA ASP A 268 23.98 12.36 16.96
C ASP A 268 24.74 11.71 15.79
N GLU A 269 24.71 10.38 15.72
CA GLU A 269 25.39 9.57 14.70
C GLU A 269 24.41 9.00 13.65
N ARG A 270 23.09 9.16 13.90
CA ARG A 270 22.00 8.70 13.04
C ARG A 270 22.00 9.28 11.62
N GLY A 271 22.66 10.42 11.42
CA GLY A 271 22.74 11.07 10.13
C GLY A 271 23.70 10.38 9.15
N GLY A 272 24.51 9.41 9.58
CA GLY A 272 25.47 8.71 8.72
C GLY A 272 24.98 7.35 8.20
N LEU A 273 25.83 6.68 7.41
CA LEU A 273 25.72 5.24 7.10
C LEU A 273 26.54 4.39 8.10
N ALA A 274 26.79 4.91 9.30
CA ALA A 274 27.53 4.16 10.30
C ALA A 274 26.78 2.87 10.61
N GLN A 275 27.53 1.78 10.80
CA GLN A 275 26.96 0.48 11.12
C GLN A 275 26.15 0.57 12.41
N CYS A 276 24.88 0.21 12.32
CA CYS A 276 23.98 0.15 13.48
C CYS A 276 23.95 -1.29 13.98
N TRP A 277 24.75 -1.59 15.00
CA TRP A 277 24.76 -2.91 15.61
C TRP A 277 23.41 -3.19 16.26
N GLY A 278 22.85 -4.37 15.96
CA GLY A 278 21.62 -4.87 16.58
C GLY A 278 21.76 -4.93 18.10
N ARG A 279 20.67 -4.62 18.80
CA ARG A 279 20.62 -4.77 20.26
C ARG A 279 20.54 -6.25 20.61
N ASP A 280 21.34 -6.65 21.60
CA ASP A 280 21.30 -8.00 22.13
C ASP A 280 20.19 -8.11 23.20
N VAL A 281 19.31 -9.10 23.03
CA VAL A 281 18.15 -9.32 23.90
C VAL A 281 18.59 -9.73 25.31
N GLU A 282 19.51 -10.68 25.42
CA GLU A 282 19.98 -11.22 26.70
C GLU A 282 20.74 -10.18 27.52
N ALA A 283 21.61 -9.41 26.87
CA ALA A 283 22.34 -8.29 27.47
C ALA A 283 21.38 -7.21 27.95
N THR A 284 20.35 -6.87 27.16
CA THR A 284 19.33 -5.89 27.56
C THR A 284 18.55 -6.37 28.78
N LEU A 285 18.10 -7.63 28.78
CA LEU A 285 17.39 -8.21 29.94
C LEU A 285 18.29 -8.26 31.17
N SER A 286 19.56 -8.63 31.01
CA SER A 286 20.55 -8.65 32.10
C SER A 286 20.79 -7.27 32.70
N ALA A 287 20.84 -6.22 31.86
CA ALA A 287 20.99 -4.84 32.32
C ALA A 287 19.75 -4.33 33.07
N LEU A 288 18.54 -4.67 32.61
CA LEU A 288 17.28 -4.36 33.31
C LEU A 288 17.20 -5.11 34.65
N GLU A 289 17.62 -6.37 34.67
CA GLU A 289 17.67 -7.20 35.86
C GLU A 289 18.65 -6.65 36.90
N ALA A 290 19.82 -6.16 36.48
CA ALA A 290 20.79 -5.51 37.37
C ALA A 290 20.18 -4.30 38.11
N VAL A 291 19.36 -3.49 37.44
CA VAL A 291 18.62 -2.39 38.10
C VAL A 291 17.58 -2.92 39.08
N ARG A 292 16.92 -4.03 38.76
CA ARG A 292 15.87 -4.64 39.59
C ARG A 292 16.42 -5.24 40.88
N ILE A 293 17.57 -5.91 40.83
CA ILE A 293 18.16 -6.59 41.99
C ILE A 293 19.05 -5.70 42.85
N ALA A 294 19.50 -4.55 42.31
CA ALA A 294 20.35 -3.61 43.03
C ALA A 294 19.71 -3.17 44.35
N ARG A 295 20.39 -3.45 45.47
CA ARG A 295 19.93 -3.12 46.83
C ARG A 295 20.51 -1.79 47.30
N ALA A 296 21.76 -1.49 46.94
CA ALA A 296 22.38 -0.22 47.28
C ALA A 296 22.01 0.87 46.28
N SER A 297 21.80 2.09 46.77
CA SER A 297 21.48 3.26 45.92
C SER A 297 22.58 3.57 44.90
N THR A 298 23.84 3.33 45.26
CA THR A 298 25.01 3.51 44.38
C THR A 298 25.03 2.48 43.25
N GLU A 299 24.74 1.21 43.54
CA GLU A 299 24.64 0.14 42.53
C GLU A 299 23.50 0.42 41.55
N ARG A 300 22.32 0.77 42.07
CA ARG A 300 21.15 1.07 41.26
C ARG A 300 21.41 2.23 40.32
N ARG A 301 22.10 3.28 40.79
CA ARG A 301 22.46 4.44 39.97
C ARG A 301 23.45 4.09 38.87
N LYS A 302 24.50 3.32 39.16
CA LYS A 302 25.43 2.80 38.14
C LYS A 302 24.70 2.00 37.06
N ALA A 303 23.79 1.10 37.47
CA ALA A 303 23.01 0.30 36.52
C ALA A 303 22.06 1.16 35.66
N LEU A 304 21.41 2.17 36.26
CA LEU A 304 20.58 3.14 35.52
C LEU A 304 21.41 3.98 34.54
N ASP A 305 22.61 4.41 34.93
CA ASP A 305 23.53 5.15 34.06
C ASP A 305 23.97 4.29 32.87
N SER A 306 24.24 2.99 33.09
CA SER A 306 24.53 2.04 32.01
C SER A 306 23.38 1.95 31.00
N LEU A 307 22.14 1.74 31.47
CA LEU A 307 20.97 1.71 30.58
C LEU A 307 20.82 3.02 29.79
N LYS A 308 21.10 4.16 30.42
CA LYS A 308 21.02 5.47 29.76
C LYS A 308 22.06 5.63 28.64
N VAL A 309 23.26 5.10 28.83
CA VAL A 309 24.31 5.04 27.79
C VAL A 309 23.82 4.20 26.62
N ASP A 310 23.28 3.01 26.89
CA ASP A 310 22.72 2.09 25.89
C ASP A 310 21.43 2.65 25.23
N GLY A 311 20.83 3.68 25.82
CA GLY A 311 19.61 4.29 25.32
C GLY A 311 18.36 3.48 25.63
N ILE A 312 18.37 2.70 26.71
CA ILE A 312 17.24 1.92 27.21
C ILE A 312 16.63 2.60 28.44
N ARG A 313 15.31 2.55 28.54
CA ARG A 313 14.53 2.98 29.71
C ARG A 313 14.40 1.81 30.67
N ALA A 314 14.38 2.12 31.97
CA ALA A 314 14.30 1.14 33.05
C ALA A 314 12.89 0.52 33.21
N VAL A 315 12.32 -0.03 32.14
CA VAL A 315 11.11 -0.86 32.17
C VAL A 315 11.54 -2.25 32.62
N LEU A 316 11.47 -2.53 33.92
CA LEU A 316 12.13 -3.70 34.52
C LEU A 316 11.52 -5.05 34.12
N ARG A 317 10.34 -5.06 33.52
CA ARG A 317 9.62 -6.27 33.08
C ARG A 317 9.00 -6.03 31.70
N PRO A 318 9.80 -5.98 30.63
CA PRO A 318 9.23 -5.82 29.30
C PRO A 318 8.44 -7.08 28.93
N PHE A 319 7.30 -6.92 28.25
CA PHE A 319 6.40 -8.04 27.92
C PHE A 319 7.06 -9.16 27.14
N TRP A 320 8.06 -8.84 26.33
CA TRP A 320 8.78 -9.78 25.47
C TRP A 320 9.83 -10.61 26.21
N ALA A 321 10.15 -10.29 27.47
CA ALA A 321 11.19 -10.98 28.25
C ALA A 321 10.98 -12.50 28.39
N ASN A 322 9.72 -12.96 28.39
CA ASN A 322 9.37 -14.36 28.60
C ASN A 322 8.87 -15.06 27.34
N LEU A 323 8.75 -14.35 26.21
CA LEU A 323 8.28 -14.93 24.96
C LEU A 323 9.38 -15.83 24.38
N PRO A 324 9.08 -17.09 24.04
CA PRO A 324 10.06 -18.02 23.49
C PRO A 324 10.45 -17.64 22.06
N HIS A 325 11.72 -17.84 21.70
CA HIS A 325 12.27 -17.56 20.36
C HIS A 325 11.95 -16.14 19.83
N SER A 326 11.83 -15.17 20.73
CA SER A 326 11.40 -13.81 20.41
C SER A 326 12.57 -12.84 20.54
N ASP A 327 13.08 -12.36 19.42
CA ASP A 327 13.91 -11.16 19.37
C ASP A 327 13.02 -9.96 19.04
N ILE A 328 12.73 -9.14 20.06
CA ILE A 328 11.86 -7.98 19.86
C ILE A 328 12.49 -6.96 18.91
N PHE A 329 13.81 -6.79 18.92
CA PHE A 329 14.50 -5.79 18.12
C PHE A 329 14.48 -6.16 16.64
N LEU A 330 14.60 -7.46 16.33
CA LEU A 330 14.38 -7.98 14.98
C LEU A 330 12.92 -7.96 14.56
N SER A 331 11.99 -8.17 15.50
CA SER A 331 10.53 -8.18 15.24
C SER A 331 9.97 -6.80 14.87
N LEU A 332 10.68 -5.70 15.16
CA LEU A 332 10.24 -4.35 14.81
C LEU A 332 10.41 -4.10 13.31
N MET A 333 9.28 -4.09 12.60
CA MET A 333 9.25 -4.02 11.15
C MET A 333 9.36 -2.57 10.64
N PRO A 334 10.01 -2.36 9.47
CA PRO A 334 9.98 -1.06 8.80
C PRO A 334 8.54 -0.65 8.44
N ASP A 335 8.30 0.66 8.45
CA ASP A 335 6.97 1.21 8.19
C ASP A 335 7.00 2.21 7.01
N ILE A 336 6.49 1.76 5.87
CA ILE A 336 6.50 2.52 4.62
C ILE A 336 5.69 3.81 4.78
N LEU A 337 4.52 3.77 5.44
CA LEU A 337 3.65 4.95 5.54
C LEU A 337 4.25 6.05 6.42
N HIS A 338 4.52 5.78 7.70
CA HIS A 338 4.94 6.84 8.62
C HIS A 338 6.42 7.15 8.53
N GLN A 339 7.27 6.21 8.12
CA GLN A 339 8.71 6.47 7.95
C GLN A 339 9.02 7.07 6.59
N LEU A 340 8.57 6.45 5.48
CA LEU A 340 8.94 6.89 4.14
C LEU A 340 8.04 8.02 3.63
N HIS A 341 6.75 7.73 3.36
CA HIS A 341 5.84 8.67 2.69
C HIS A 341 5.60 9.94 3.52
N LYS A 342 5.04 9.78 4.74
CA LYS A 342 4.76 10.91 5.65
C LYS A 342 6.05 11.49 6.24
N GLY A 343 7.04 10.64 6.50
CA GLY A 343 8.24 10.96 7.27
C GLY A 343 9.35 11.58 6.43
N VAL A 344 10.05 10.76 5.65
CA VAL A 344 11.24 11.16 4.88
C VAL A 344 10.86 12.01 3.67
N PHE A 345 9.82 11.63 2.94
CA PHE A 345 9.41 12.35 1.74
C PHE A 345 8.67 13.66 2.09
N HIS A 346 7.45 13.56 2.64
CA HIS A 346 6.57 14.71 2.82
C HIS A 346 7.06 15.71 3.87
N ALA A 347 7.37 15.24 5.09
CA ALA A 347 7.74 16.14 6.19
C ALA A 347 9.13 16.80 6.01
N HIS A 348 9.91 16.32 5.04
CA HIS A 348 11.35 16.49 4.99
C HIS A 348 11.82 16.83 3.56
N LEU A 349 11.94 15.85 2.67
CA LEU A 349 12.50 16.05 1.32
C LEU A 349 11.78 17.15 0.54
N VAL A 350 10.44 17.13 0.52
CA VAL A 350 9.62 18.13 -0.20
C VAL A 350 9.95 19.55 0.27
N LYS A 351 10.01 19.75 1.60
CA LYS A 351 10.33 21.07 2.19
C LYS A 351 11.76 21.50 1.91
N TRP A 352 12.69 20.56 1.80
CA TRP A 352 14.08 20.91 1.47
C TRP A 352 14.22 21.33 0.02
N CYS A 353 13.59 20.61 -0.90
CA CYS A 353 13.59 20.97 -2.32
C CYS A 353 12.84 22.27 -2.59
N ASP A 354 11.68 22.50 -1.96
CA ASP A 354 10.91 23.74 -2.11
C ASP A 354 11.74 24.98 -1.73
N LYS A 355 12.51 24.90 -0.63
CA LYS A 355 13.45 25.96 -0.22
C LYS A 355 14.61 26.19 -1.19
N MET A 356 14.88 25.23 -2.09
CA MET A 356 15.95 25.30 -3.09
C MET A 356 15.44 25.79 -4.46
N MET A 357 14.15 26.11 -4.57
CA MET A 357 13.51 26.60 -5.78
C MET A 357 13.10 28.07 -5.59
N ALA A 358 12.80 28.76 -6.70
CA ALA A 358 12.23 30.09 -6.63
C ALA A 358 10.84 30.05 -5.94
N PRO A 359 10.46 31.10 -5.18
CA PRO A 359 9.16 31.13 -4.49
C PRO A 359 7.99 30.83 -5.45
N GLY A 360 7.15 29.87 -5.08
CA GLY A 360 5.98 29.45 -5.87
C GLY A 360 6.28 28.69 -7.16
N GLU A 361 7.55 28.41 -7.49
CA GLU A 361 7.94 27.61 -8.66
C GLU A 361 7.41 26.17 -8.55
N MET A 362 7.53 25.55 -7.36
CA MET A 362 7.06 24.19 -7.10
C MET A 362 5.56 24.06 -7.45
N ASP A 363 4.71 24.93 -6.93
CA ASP A 363 3.27 24.92 -7.21
C ASP A 363 2.96 25.09 -8.70
N ARG A 364 3.62 26.06 -9.37
CA ARG A 364 3.42 26.29 -10.81
C ARG A 364 3.77 25.06 -11.65
N ARG A 365 4.82 24.32 -11.28
CA ARG A 365 5.19 23.08 -11.95
C ARG A 365 4.19 21.96 -11.71
N PHE A 366 3.70 21.79 -10.48
CA PHE A 366 2.63 20.83 -10.18
C PHE A 366 1.32 21.14 -10.94
N MET A 367 0.98 22.42 -11.09
CA MET A 367 -0.18 22.88 -11.87
C MET A 367 -0.04 22.66 -13.37
N SER A 368 1.18 22.66 -13.90
CA SER A 368 1.46 22.50 -15.33
C SER A 368 1.85 21.07 -15.73
N MET A 369 1.72 20.10 -14.81
CA MET A 369 1.90 18.68 -15.12
C MET A 369 0.89 18.18 -16.15
N ALA A 370 1.32 17.29 -17.05
CA ALA A 370 0.39 16.58 -17.92
C ALA A 370 -0.57 15.72 -17.09
N SER A 371 -1.81 15.58 -17.55
CA SER A 371 -2.80 14.70 -16.93
C SER A 371 -2.52 13.23 -17.25
N HIS A 372 -2.97 12.34 -16.36
CA HIS A 372 -2.89 10.88 -16.51
C HIS A 372 -4.08 10.25 -15.79
N PRO A 373 -4.62 9.09 -16.22
CA PRO A 373 -5.74 8.42 -15.54
C PRO A 373 -5.48 8.18 -14.06
N ASP A 374 -4.29 7.65 -13.76
CA ASP A 374 -3.93 7.19 -12.42
C ASP A 374 -3.12 8.24 -11.63
N LEU A 375 -3.07 9.49 -12.10
CA LEU A 375 -2.43 10.59 -11.38
C LEU A 375 -3.44 11.64 -10.97
N ARG A 376 -3.37 12.03 -9.70
CA ARG A 376 -4.07 13.21 -9.22
C ARG A 376 -3.41 14.47 -9.77
N HIS A 377 -4.19 15.32 -10.42
CA HIS A 377 -3.71 16.60 -10.91
C HIS A 377 -3.87 17.70 -9.84
N PHE A 378 -2.77 18.38 -9.50
CA PHE A 378 -2.71 19.43 -8.49
C PHE A 378 -3.01 20.82 -9.08
N SER A 379 -4.23 21.01 -9.57
CA SER A 379 -4.67 22.23 -10.27
C SER A 379 -4.54 23.55 -9.49
N LYS A 380 -4.35 23.50 -8.16
CA LYS A 380 -4.14 24.67 -7.28
C LYS A 380 -2.79 24.65 -6.58
N GLY A 381 -1.83 23.90 -7.12
CA GLY A 381 -0.56 23.62 -6.47
C GLY A 381 -0.70 22.68 -5.26
N ILE A 382 0.41 22.43 -4.58
CA ILE A 382 0.52 21.57 -3.41
C ILE A 382 0.45 22.36 -2.09
N THR A 383 0.86 23.64 -2.09
CA THR A 383 0.86 24.46 -0.86
C THR A 383 -0.53 24.80 -0.32
N THR A 384 -1.56 24.74 -1.18
CA THR A 384 -2.96 25.01 -0.79
C THR A 384 -3.57 23.86 0.02
N ILE A 385 -2.97 22.67 0.01
CA ILE A 385 -3.44 21.49 0.73
C ILE A 385 -3.02 21.60 2.21
N LYS A 386 -3.99 21.94 3.06
CA LYS A 386 -3.79 22.07 4.51
C LYS A 386 -3.75 20.72 5.24
N GLN A 387 -4.55 19.77 4.77
CA GLN A 387 -4.66 18.43 5.36
C GLN A 387 -4.33 17.41 4.27
N TRP A 388 -3.16 16.81 4.38
CA TRP A 388 -2.68 15.81 3.43
C TRP A 388 -3.23 14.43 3.78
N THR A 389 -3.85 13.79 2.80
CA THR A 389 -4.19 12.37 2.82
C THR A 389 -3.02 11.52 2.31
N GLY A 390 -3.00 10.22 2.64
CA GLY A 390 -1.99 9.30 2.11
C GLY A 390 -2.03 9.21 0.57
N LYS A 391 -3.23 9.21 -0.03
CA LYS A 391 -3.46 9.22 -1.49
C LYS A 391 -2.82 10.44 -2.16
N GLU A 392 -2.98 11.63 -1.57
CA GLU A 392 -2.36 12.87 -2.08
C GLU A 392 -0.84 12.84 -1.98
N GLN A 393 -0.28 12.32 -0.89
CA GLN A 393 1.18 12.23 -0.73
C GLN A 393 1.80 11.30 -1.77
N ARG A 394 1.23 10.11 -1.99
CA ARG A 394 1.70 9.19 -3.04
C ARG A 394 1.59 9.79 -4.44
N ALA A 395 0.49 10.48 -4.74
CA ALA A 395 0.33 11.15 -6.03
C ALA A 395 1.39 12.24 -6.25
N MET A 396 1.78 12.94 -5.19
CA MET A 396 2.88 13.92 -5.26
C MET A 396 4.22 13.22 -5.51
N GLU A 397 4.51 12.10 -4.86
CA GLU A 397 5.75 11.31 -5.08
C GLU A 397 5.94 10.93 -6.55
N ARG A 398 4.86 10.48 -7.21
CA ARG A 398 4.88 9.99 -8.60
C ARG A 398 5.39 11.01 -9.63
N VAL A 399 5.35 12.31 -9.34
CA VAL A 399 5.80 13.36 -10.28
C VAL A 399 6.89 14.27 -9.70
N PHE A 400 7.33 14.00 -8.47
CA PHE A 400 8.19 14.92 -7.71
C PHE A 400 9.55 15.15 -8.35
N ILE A 401 10.23 14.09 -8.83
CA ILE A 401 11.53 14.23 -9.49
C ILE A 401 11.44 15.12 -10.72
N GLY A 402 10.38 14.94 -11.51
CA GLY A 402 10.14 15.82 -12.65
C GLY A 402 9.86 17.26 -12.23
N ALA A 403 9.06 17.49 -11.19
CA ALA A 403 8.79 18.85 -10.70
C ALA A 403 10.06 19.61 -10.31
N ILE A 404 11.03 18.95 -9.68
CA ILE A 404 12.30 19.58 -9.29
C ILE A 404 13.35 19.59 -10.41
N ALA A 405 13.19 18.76 -11.45
CA ALA A 405 14.12 18.67 -12.57
C ALA A 405 14.17 20.00 -13.33
N GLY A 406 15.33 20.67 -13.29
CA GLY A 406 15.51 22.00 -13.88
C GLY A 406 14.87 23.15 -13.09
N GLY A 407 14.40 22.93 -11.86
CA GLY A 407 13.85 23.97 -10.98
C GLY A 407 14.80 24.36 -9.84
N VAL A 408 15.84 23.57 -9.64
CA VAL A 408 16.88 23.77 -8.62
C VAL A 408 18.19 24.15 -9.31
N ASN A 409 18.93 25.08 -8.71
CA ASN A 409 20.20 25.54 -9.25
C ASN A 409 21.35 24.52 -9.05
N ASP A 410 21.29 23.73 -7.98
CA ASP A 410 22.27 22.68 -7.69
C ASP A 410 21.70 21.30 -8.05
N GLN A 411 22.25 20.71 -9.11
CA GLN A 411 21.85 19.42 -9.64
C GLN A 411 22.04 18.26 -8.65
N ARG A 412 22.88 18.40 -7.61
CA ARG A 412 23.01 17.41 -6.52
C ARG A 412 21.73 17.26 -5.71
N VAL A 413 20.86 18.28 -5.70
CA VAL A 413 19.52 18.18 -5.07
C VAL A 413 18.67 17.15 -5.80
N VAL A 414 18.68 17.15 -7.13
CA VAL A 414 17.94 16.16 -7.93
C VAL A 414 18.51 14.76 -7.71
N VAL A 415 19.84 14.60 -7.63
CA VAL A 415 20.48 13.31 -7.30
C VAL A 415 20.00 12.80 -5.93
N ALA A 416 20.05 13.65 -4.90
CA ALA A 416 19.66 13.27 -3.54
C ALA A 416 18.18 12.91 -3.44
N ALA A 417 17.31 13.70 -4.09
CA ALA A 417 15.88 13.44 -4.13
C ALA A 417 15.55 12.16 -4.88
N ARG A 418 16.14 11.95 -6.07
CA ARG A 418 15.95 10.75 -6.88
C ARG A 418 16.40 9.50 -6.13
N ALA A 419 17.58 9.54 -5.50
CA ALA A 419 18.10 8.41 -4.72
C ALA A 419 17.18 8.03 -3.53
N LEU A 420 16.55 9.01 -2.87
CA LEU A 420 15.52 8.72 -1.88
C LEU A 420 14.24 8.15 -2.50
N LEU A 421 13.78 8.70 -3.63
CA LEU A 421 12.59 8.16 -4.30
C LEU A 421 12.83 6.74 -4.82
N ASP A 422 14.00 6.44 -5.37
CA ASP A 422 14.40 5.08 -5.73
C ASP A 422 14.25 4.12 -4.54
N PHE A 423 14.80 4.51 -3.38
CA PHE A 423 14.67 3.73 -2.15
C PHE A 423 13.19 3.50 -1.79
N ILE A 424 12.37 4.54 -1.87
CA ILE A 424 10.93 4.47 -1.56
C ILE A 424 10.19 3.55 -2.54
N TYR A 425 10.50 3.59 -3.83
CA TYR A 425 9.91 2.71 -4.84
C TYR A 425 10.34 1.26 -4.66
N LEU A 426 11.63 1.03 -4.40
CA LEU A 426 12.15 -0.30 -4.10
C LEU A 426 11.49 -0.86 -2.83
N ALA A 427 11.32 -0.07 -1.76
CA ALA A 427 10.71 -0.52 -0.52
C ALA A 427 9.23 -0.93 -0.66
N GLN A 428 8.55 -0.47 -1.71
CA GLN A 428 7.15 -0.81 -2.02
C GLN A 428 7.00 -2.08 -2.85
N LEU A 429 8.09 -2.67 -3.35
CA LEU A 429 8.00 -3.85 -4.21
C LEU A 429 7.35 -5.01 -3.44
N PRO A 430 6.41 -5.74 -4.07
CA PRO A 430 5.76 -6.87 -3.43
C PRO A 430 6.70 -8.08 -3.32
N ALA A 431 7.85 -8.09 -3.98
CA ALA A 431 8.86 -9.13 -3.85
C ALA A 431 10.24 -8.53 -4.17
N HIS A 432 11.25 -9.10 -3.54
CA HIS A 432 12.65 -8.70 -3.72
C HIS A 432 13.51 -9.85 -4.19
N THR A 433 14.55 -9.53 -4.95
CA THR A 433 15.67 -10.43 -5.21
C THR A 433 16.91 -9.86 -4.54
N SER A 434 17.99 -10.65 -4.48
CA SER A 434 19.30 -10.14 -4.05
C SER A 434 19.73 -8.90 -4.84
N GLN A 435 19.36 -8.81 -6.12
CA GLN A 435 19.65 -7.64 -6.95
C GLN A 435 18.83 -6.40 -6.54
N THR A 436 17.53 -6.54 -6.29
CA THR A 436 16.72 -5.37 -5.89
C THR A 436 17.02 -4.90 -4.47
N LEU A 437 17.47 -5.79 -3.58
CA LEU A 437 18.01 -5.42 -2.27
C LEU A 437 19.33 -4.64 -2.40
N ALA A 438 20.25 -5.10 -3.25
CA ALA A 438 21.49 -4.38 -3.53
C ALA A 438 21.23 -2.98 -4.14
N GLN A 439 20.26 -2.89 -5.07
CA GLN A 439 19.82 -1.61 -5.62
C GLN A 439 19.28 -0.67 -4.52
N MET A 440 18.53 -1.20 -3.55
CA MET A 440 18.00 -0.41 -2.43
C MET A 440 19.12 0.15 -1.56
N ASP A 441 20.12 -0.67 -1.23
CA ASP A 441 21.31 -0.22 -0.49
C ASP A 441 22.11 0.84 -1.28
N ASP A 442 22.25 0.66 -2.59
CA ASP A 442 22.95 1.60 -3.47
C ASP A 442 22.22 2.94 -3.59
N SER A 443 20.89 2.93 -3.67
CA SER A 443 20.07 4.15 -3.60
C SER A 443 20.27 4.89 -2.28
N LEU A 444 20.31 4.18 -1.15
CA LEU A 444 20.59 4.79 0.14
C LEU A 444 22.00 5.38 0.20
N ARG A 445 23.01 4.68 -0.34
CA ARG A 445 24.39 5.18 -0.43
C ARG A 445 24.48 6.45 -1.29
N GLU A 446 23.78 6.47 -2.42
CA GLU A 446 23.76 7.63 -3.32
C GLU A 446 23.12 8.85 -2.66
N PHE A 447 22.04 8.66 -1.90
CA PHE A 447 21.46 9.73 -1.08
C PHE A 447 22.48 10.28 -0.07
N HIS A 448 23.15 9.40 0.67
CA HIS A 448 24.14 9.83 1.68
C HIS A 448 25.36 10.54 1.07
N LYS A 449 25.75 10.19 -0.16
CA LYS A 449 26.82 10.88 -0.91
C LYS A 449 26.42 12.30 -1.36
N SER A 450 25.15 12.54 -1.65
CA SER A 450 24.68 13.78 -2.27
C SER A 450 24.01 14.76 -1.30
N LYS A 451 23.45 14.28 -0.18
CA LYS A 451 22.65 15.08 0.75
C LYS A 451 23.35 16.26 1.42
N ALA A 452 24.69 16.30 1.43
CA ALA A 452 25.47 17.42 1.95
C ALA A 452 25.05 18.75 1.30
N VAL A 453 24.56 18.71 0.06
CA VAL A 453 24.00 19.87 -0.66
C VAL A 453 22.96 20.65 0.17
N PHE A 454 22.13 19.98 0.96
CA PHE A 454 21.12 20.66 1.78
C PHE A 454 21.73 21.38 2.99
N VAL A 455 22.88 20.94 3.48
CA VAL A 455 23.61 21.61 4.57
C VAL A 455 24.42 22.77 4.01
N GLU A 456 25.12 22.54 2.90
CA GLU A 456 25.92 23.56 2.21
C GLU A 456 25.09 24.77 1.78
N ASN A 457 23.83 24.55 1.38
CA ASN A 457 22.89 25.61 1.01
C ASN A 457 22.06 26.15 2.19
N GLY A 458 22.41 25.81 3.44
CA GLY A 458 21.76 26.34 4.64
C GLY A 458 20.31 25.90 4.86
N VAL A 459 19.81 24.90 4.12
CA VAL A 459 18.44 24.37 4.28
C VAL A 459 18.26 23.70 5.64
N ARG A 460 19.34 23.13 6.19
CA ARG A 460 19.37 22.43 7.48
C ARG A 460 20.79 22.30 8.04
N SER A 461 20.92 21.94 9.32
CA SER A 461 22.22 21.83 10.01
C SER A 461 22.80 20.41 10.12
N ASN A 462 21.96 19.37 10.23
CA ASN A 462 22.40 17.97 10.35
C ASN A 462 21.31 17.03 9.84
N PHE A 463 21.58 15.72 9.72
CA PHE A 463 20.65 14.68 9.28
C PHE A 463 20.25 13.68 10.37
N ASN A 464 20.35 14.03 11.65
CA ASN A 464 20.10 13.13 12.80
C ASN A 464 18.60 12.85 13.05
N ILE A 465 17.86 12.53 11.99
CA ILE A 465 16.43 12.23 11.97
C ILE A 465 16.25 10.72 12.13
N PRO A 466 15.49 10.25 13.14
CA PRO A 466 15.23 8.82 13.34
C PRO A 466 14.68 8.10 12.10
N LYS A 467 13.74 8.74 11.40
CA LYS A 467 13.13 8.20 10.17
C LYS A 467 14.08 8.12 8.98
N ILE A 468 15.17 8.90 8.92
CA ILE A 468 16.21 8.72 7.89
C ILE A 468 17.12 7.56 8.28
N HIS A 469 17.47 7.47 9.57
CA HIS A 469 18.25 6.36 10.08
C HIS A 469 17.54 5.01 9.89
N SER A 470 16.20 4.97 10.00
CA SER A 470 15.46 3.70 9.87
C SER A 470 15.64 3.02 8.52
N LEU A 471 16.04 3.75 7.46
CA LEU A 471 16.25 3.22 6.11
C LEU A 471 17.36 2.15 6.09
N VAL A 472 18.35 2.21 6.98
CA VAL A 472 19.42 1.20 7.03
C VAL A 472 18.93 -0.18 7.46
N HIS A 473 17.71 -0.31 7.99
CA HIS A 473 17.16 -1.57 8.49
C HIS A 473 16.21 -2.26 7.50
N TYR A 474 15.94 -1.67 6.33
CA TYR A 474 14.93 -2.21 5.39
C TYR A 474 15.39 -3.50 4.72
N THR A 475 16.61 -3.52 4.17
CA THR A 475 17.13 -4.68 3.43
C THR A 475 17.25 -5.90 4.33
N ASP A 476 17.78 -5.74 5.54
CA ASP A 476 17.85 -6.80 6.56
C ASP A 476 16.46 -7.30 6.97
N ALA A 477 15.51 -6.38 7.19
CA ALA A 477 14.14 -6.75 7.53
C ALA A 477 13.45 -7.52 6.39
N ILE A 478 13.68 -7.13 5.13
CA ILE A 478 13.10 -7.81 3.97
C ILE A 478 13.70 -9.20 3.78
N ALA A 479 15.01 -9.35 3.92
CA ALA A 479 15.67 -10.66 3.84
C ALA A 479 15.17 -11.60 4.95
N SER A 480 15.01 -11.06 6.16
CA SER A 480 14.60 -11.81 7.35
C SER A 480 13.10 -12.16 7.34
N HIS A 481 12.21 -11.24 7.01
CA HIS A 481 10.75 -11.41 7.17
C HIS A 481 9.95 -11.36 5.86
N GLY A 482 10.56 -11.07 4.71
CA GLY A 482 9.88 -10.92 3.42
C GLY A 482 9.55 -9.46 3.13
N ALA A 483 8.92 -9.19 1.97
CA ALA A 483 8.75 -7.82 1.48
C ALA A 483 7.98 -6.92 2.47
N ALA A 484 8.41 -5.65 2.54
CA ALA A 484 7.98 -4.69 3.58
C ALA A 484 6.49 -4.35 3.52
N ASP A 485 5.87 -4.47 2.35
CA ASP A 485 4.42 -4.31 2.20
C ASP A 485 3.65 -5.31 3.10
N GLY A 486 4.25 -6.46 3.44
CA GLY A 486 3.69 -7.48 4.33
C GLY A 486 3.48 -7.06 5.79
N TYR A 487 4.10 -5.96 6.23
CA TYR A 487 4.13 -5.51 7.64
C TYR A 487 3.88 -4.00 7.82
N ASN A 488 3.43 -3.31 6.78
CA ASN A 488 3.23 -1.87 6.78
C ASN A 488 2.05 -1.42 7.68
N THR A 489 2.15 -0.27 8.36
CA THR A 489 1.08 0.23 9.26
C THR A 489 -0.16 0.78 8.56
N GLU A 490 -0.26 0.67 7.23
CA GLU A 490 -1.50 0.96 6.49
C GLU A 490 -2.61 -0.04 6.76
N TYR A 491 -2.28 -1.32 7.03
CA TYR A 491 -3.32 -2.32 7.25
C TYR A 491 -4.08 -2.11 8.58
N PRO A 492 -3.42 -1.83 9.74
CA PRO A 492 -4.13 -1.52 10.98
C PRO A 492 -5.02 -0.28 10.86
N GLU A 493 -4.65 0.70 10.03
CA GLU A 493 -5.45 1.91 9.81
C GLU A 493 -6.83 1.59 9.25
N ARG A 494 -6.90 0.68 8.25
CA ARG A 494 -8.17 0.15 7.72
C ARG A 494 -8.97 -0.60 8.77
N PHE A 495 -8.27 -1.39 9.59
CA PHE A 495 -8.89 -2.16 10.67
C PHE A 495 -9.44 -1.29 11.81
N HIS A 496 -8.90 -0.09 12.06
CA HIS A 496 -9.50 0.85 12.99
C HIS A 496 -10.91 1.25 12.57
N ILE A 497 -11.19 1.31 11.26
CA ILE A 497 -12.54 1.61 10.76
C ILE A 497 -13.48 0.48 11.18
N GLU A 498 -13.15 -0.76 10.82
CA GLU A 498 -14.04 -1.91 11.01
C GLU A 498 -14.16 -2.34 12.48
N TYR A 499 -13.04 -2.47 13.20
CA TYR A 499 -13.02 -3.05 14.54
C TYR A 499 -13.24 -2.03 15.66
N ALA A 500 -12.87 -0.76 15.44
CA ALA A 500 -13.00 0.27 16.47
C ALA A 500 -14.11 1.30 16.14
N LYS A 501 -14.01 2.00 15.00
CA LYS A 501 -14.89 3.14 14.67
C LYS A 501 -16.32 2.70 14.38
N LEU A 502 -16.55 1.61 13.64
CA LEU A 502 -17.91 1.08 13.40
C LEU A 502 -18.57 0.57 14.68
N GLY A 503 -17.83 -0.18 15.51
CA GLY A 503 -18.31 -0.60 16.83
C GLY A 503 -18.68 0.60 17.70
N TYR A 504 -17.82 1.64 17.73
CA TYR A 504 -18.10 2.87 18.45
C TYR A 504 -19.35 3.54 17.89
N ARG A 505 -19.50 3.69 16.56
CA ARG A 505 -20.70 4.24 15.88
C ARG A 505 -21.99 3.50 16.25
N ALA A 506 -21.92 2.18 16.38
CA ALA A 506 -23.07 1.35 16.77
C ALA A 506 -23.42 1.43 18.26
N SER A 507 -22.49 1.88 19.11
CA SER A 507 -22.69 2.03 20.56
C SER A 507 -23.53 3.26 20.94
N ASN A 508 -24.00 3.29 22.19
CA ASN A 508 -24.66 4.46 22.79
C ASN A 508 -23.68 5.54 23.30
N LYS A 509 -22.37 5.37 23.07
CA LYS A 509 -21.28 6.30 23.46
C LYS A 509 -20.98 6.42 24.95
N ARG A 510 -21.61 5.60 25.80
CA ARG A 510 -21.35 5.48 27.25
C ARG A 510 -20.77 4.10 27.53
N GLU A 511 -19.67 3.99 28.29
CA GLU A 511 -18.99 2.70 28.54
C GLU A 511 -18.85 1.89 27.24
N TYR A 512 -18.31 2.56 26.22
CA TYR A 512 -18.46 2.13 24.84
C TYR A 512 -17.60 0.91 24.51
N GLU A 513 -16.53 0.65 25.27
CA GLU A 513 -15.59 -0.46 25.08
C GLU A 513 -16.31 -1.80 25.16
N LYS A 514 -17.12 -2.01 26.20
CA LYS A 514 -17.96 -3.21 26.38
C LYS A 514 -18.92 -3.43 25.21
N GLN A 515 -19.52 -2.34 24.73
CA GLN A 515 -20.44 -2.39 23.59
C GLN A 515 -19.72 -2.67 22.27
N MET A 516 -18.52 -2.14 22.10
CA MET A 516 -17.67 -2.36 20.93
C MET A 516 -17.26 -3.84 20.82
N VAL A 517 -16.77 -4.44 21.91
CA VAL A 517 -16.42 -5.87 21.90
C VAL A 517 -17.66 -6.76 21.69
N THR A 518 -18.78 -6.46 22.33
CA THR A 518 -20.03 -7.22 22.14
C THR A 518 -20.54 -7.11 20.70
N TRP A 519 -20.45 -5.93 20.10
CA TRP A 519 -20.79 -5.71 18.70
C TRP A 519 -19.88 -6.52 17.78
N LEU A 520 -18.58 -6.52 18.04
CA LEU A 520 -17.60 -7.26 17.24
C LEU A 520 -17.84 -8.77 17.30
N GLU A 521 -18.00 -9.35 18.49
CA GLU A 521 -18.27 -10.78 18.66
C GLU A 521 -19.50 -11.24 17.86
N ARG A 522 -20.54 -10.39 17.79
CA ARG A 522 -21.75 -10.66 17.00
C ARG A 522 -21.48 -10.63 15.49
N GLN A 523 -20.62 -9.72 15.01
CA GLN A 523 -20.23 -9.68 13.59
C GLN A 523 -19.40 -10.91 13.22
N GLU A 524 -18.44 -11.28 14.08
CA GLU A 524 -17.60 -12.47 13.91
C GLU A 524 -18.46 -13.74 13.88
N ALA A 525 -19.43 -13.89 14.78
CA ALA A 525 -20.35 -15.03 14.79
C ALA A 525 -21.20 -15.13 13.51
N VAL A 526 -21.72 -14.01 13.01
CA VAL A 526 -22.48 -14.00 11.75
C VAL A 526 -21.62 -14.38 10.56
N ASP A 527 -20.40 -13.84 10.47
CA ASP A 527 -19.52 -14.13 9.33
C ASP A 527 -18.94 -15.55 9.38
N ALA A 528 -18.68 -16.09 10.58
CA ALA A 528 -18.33 -17.50 10.76
C ALA A 528 -19.48 -18.42 10.31
N PHE A 529 -20.71 -18.10 10.71
CA PHE A 529 -21.89 -18.86 10.29
C PHE A 529 -22.11 -18.76 8.77
N HIS A 530 -21.98 -17.57 8.18
CA HIS A 530 -22.08 -17.38 6.74
C HIS A 530 -21.02 -18.20 5.99
N SER A 531 -19.77 -18.19 6.46
CA SER A 531 -18.68 -18.99 5.88
C SER A 531 -18.96 -20.50 5.96
N TYR A 532 -19.54 -20.96 7.08
CA TYR A 532 -19.99 -22.34 7.23
C TYR A 532 -21.09 -22.70 6.21
N ILE A 533 -22.09 -21.83 6.02
CA ILE A 533 -23.14 -22.05 5.03
C ILE A 533 -22.54 -22.17 3.63
N LEU A 534 -21.66 -21.25 3.22
CA LEU A 534 -20.99 -21.31 1.91
C LEU A 534 -20.19 -22.60 1.70
N TRP A 535 -19.52 -23.07 2.76
CA TRP A 535 -18.77 -24.33 2.72
C TRP A 535 -19.69 -25.54 2.56
N VAL A 536 -20.75 -25.64 3.36
CA VAL A 536 -21.70 -26.76 3.31
C VAL A 536 -22.50 -26.79 2.00
N THR A 537 -22.87 -25.63 1.46
CA THR A 537 -23.61 -25.53 0.19
C THR A 537 -22.72 -25.69 -1.04
N GLN A 538 -21.41 -25.89 -0.86
CA GLN A 538 -20.40 -25.93 -1.94
C GLN A 538 -20.42 -24.67 -2.83
N ALA A 539 -20.99 -23.57 -2.34
CA ALA A 539 -21.00 -22.27 -3.01
C ALA A 539 -19.73 -21.46 -2.70
N LEU A 540 -18.68 -22.09 -2.17
CA LEU A 540 -17.39 -21.43 -2.03
C LEU A 540 -16.95 -21.01 -3.44
N PRO A 541 -16.75 -19.71 -3.70
CA PRO A 541 -16.24 -19.28 -4.99
C PRO A 541 -14.93 -20.01 -5.24
N VAL A 542 -14.85 -20.69 -6.39
CA VAL A 542 -13.57 -21.18 -6.92
C VAL A 542 -12.65 -19.96 -6.94
N PRO A 543 -11.45 -20.00 -6.33
CA PRO A 543 -10.52 -18.90 -6.42
C PRO A 543 -10.23 -18.67 -7.90
N THR A 544 -10.75 -17.61 -8.48
CA THR A 544 -10.32 -17.17 -9.81
C THR A 544 -8.86 -16.76 -9.64
N GLU A 545 -7.93 -17.55 -10.16
CA GLU A 545 -6.48 -17.31 -10.13
C GLU A 545 -6.05 -16.11 -10.99
N SER A 546 -6.91 -15.10 -11.17
CA SER A 546 -6.45 -13.80 -11.68
C SER A 546 -5.75 -13.08 -10.53
N VAL A 547 -4.44 -13.27 -10.44
CA VAL A 547 -3.56 -12.52 -9.56
C VAL A 547 -3.44 -11.10 -10.10
N LEU A 548 -4.44 -10.28 -9.82
CA LEU A 548 -4.44 -8.86 -10.12
C LEU A 548 -3.81 -8.15 -8.94
N MET A 549 -2.73 -7.41 -9.20
CA MET A 549 -2.39 -6.31 -8.30
C MET A 549 -3.35 -5.20 -8.68
N ASP A 550 -4.42 -5.02 -7.89
CA ASP A 550 -5.01 -3.69 -7.84
C ASP A 550 -3.85 -2.75 -7.48
N GLY A 551 -3.69 -1.69 -8.27
CA GLY A 551 -2.92 -0.54 -7.81
C GLY A 551 -3.39 -0.20 -6.39
N MET A 552 -2.53 0.40 -5.58
CA MET A 552 -2.92 0.93 -4.28
C MET A 552 -3.97 2.06 -4.45
N GLU A 553 -5.17 1.72 -4.87
CA GLU A 553 -6.20 2.64 -5.31
C GLU A 553 -7.48 2.30 -4.56
N GLU A 554 -7.82 3.23 -3.68
CA GLU A 554 -9.15 3.38 -3.14
C GLU A 554 -10.02 3.91 -4.29
N GLU A 555 -10.98 3.09 -4.72
CA GLU A 555 -12.04 3.51 -5.63
C GLU A 555 -12.80 4.67 -4.98
N ASP A 556 -12.87 5.80 -5.69
CA ASP A 556 -13.71 6.93 -5.30
C ASP A 556 -15.17 6.56 -5.61
N GLU A 557 -16.07 6.62 -4.60
CA GLU A 557 -17.53 6.59 -4.77
C GLU A 557 -18.09 7.90 -5.42
N GLU A 558 -17.29 8.60 -6.23
CA GLU A 558 -17.72 9.78 -6.98
C GLU A 558 -17.41 9.62 -8.48
N GLY A 559 -17.93 8.53 -9.06
CA GLY A 559 -18.15 8.38 -10.48
C GLY A 559 -19.41 7.54 -10.65
N GLU A 560 -20.36 7.97 -11.48
CA GLU A 560 -21.53 7.16 -11.82
C GLU A 560 -21.05 5.77 -12.30
N GLU A 561 -21.27 4.75 -11.47
CA GLU A 561 -21.03 3.35 -11.83
C GLU A 561 -22.04 2.95 -12.91
N GLU A 562 -21.66 3.07 -14.18
CA GLU A 562 -22.23 2.22 -15.22
C GLU A 562 -21.53 0.86 -15.17
N ASP A 563 -22.27 -0.15 -14.70
CA ASP A 563 -21.92 -1.59 -14.70
C ASP A 563 -21.80 -2.11 -16.15
N ASP A 564 -20.71 -1.75 -16.82
CA ASP A 564 -20.36 -2.26 -18.15
C ASP A 564 -19.39 -3.44 -18.00
N ARG A 565 -19.96 -4.65 -18.00
CA ARG A 565 -19.24 -5.92 -18.03
C ARG A 565 -18.31 -5.99 -19.25
N LEU A 566 -17.00 -5.91 -19.01
CA LEU A 566 -15.94 -6.07 -20.01
C LEU A 566 -15.73 -7.57 -20.34
N GLU A 567 -15.69 -7.94 -21.62
CA GLU A 567 -15.36 -9.31 -22.06
C GLU A 567 -13.86 -9.45 -22.38
N SER A 568 -13.31 -10.64 -22.11
CA SER A 568 -11.93 -11.00 -22.42
C SER A 568 -11.83 -11.66 -23.79
N ILE A 569 -11.11 -11.05 -24.74
CA ILE A 569 -10.65 -11.75 -25.93
C ILE A 569 -9.33 -12.44 -25.57
N THR A 570 -9.39 -13.74 -25.26
CA THR A 570 -8.19 -14.57 -25.06
C THR A 570 -7.92 -15.33 -26.35
N LEU A 571 -6.85 -14.94 -27.05
CA LEU A 571 -6.27 -15.76 -28.12
C LEU A 571 -5.29 -16.75 -27.49
N ASP A 572 -5.74 -18.00 -27.45
CA ASP A 572 -5.03 -19.26 -27.21
C ASP A 572 -4.19 -19.47 -25.93
N GLY A 573 -4.34 -20.69 -25.42
CA GLY A 573 -3.79 -21.18 -24.16
C GLY A 573 -2.28 -21.44 -24.18
N VAL A 574 -1.73 -21.43 -22.97
CA VAL A 574 -0.43 -22.02 -22.60
C VAL A 574 0.78 -21.46 -23.36
N SER A 575 1.06 -20.15 -23.22
CA SER A 575 2.42 -19.55 -23.29
C SER A 575 2.47 -18.03 -22.94
N ASN A 576 1.38 -17.40 -22.50
CA ASN A 576 1.20 -15.94 -22.60
C ASN A 576 1.74 -15.06 -21.46
N HIS A 577 2.58 -15.54 -20.54
CA HIS A 577 3.13 -14.71 -19.45
C HIS A 577 4.07 -13.56 -19.88
N ARG A 578 4.20 -13.26 -21.19
CA ARG A 578 5.16 -12.28 -21.74
C ARG A 578 4.54 -11.16 -22.59
N ARG A 579 3.22 -11.12 -22.80
CA ARG A 579 2.58 -10.10 -23.66
C ARG A 579 1.45 -9.39 -22.95
N THR A 580 1.41 -8.06 -23.08
CA THR A 580 0.25 -7.25 -22.69
C THR A 580 -0.97 -7.70 -23.48
N THR A 581 -2.08 -7.90 -22.78
CA THR A 581 -3.40 -8.11 -23.39
C THR A 581 -4.29 -6.92 -23.06
N PHE A 582 -5.46 -6.79 -23.71
CA PHE A 582 -6.36 -5.66 -23.46
C PHE A 582 -7.83 -6.09 -23.43
N ARG A 583 -8.64 -5.25 -22.81
CA ARG A 583 -10.10 -5.33 -22.75
C ARG A 583 -10.71 -3.98 -23.14
N VAL A 584 -11.79 -4.01 -23.90
CA VAL A 584 -12.59 -2.83 -24.26
C VAL A 584 -14.05 -3.10 -23.93
N ALA A 585 -14.86 -2.04 -23.84
CA ALA A 585 -16.30 -2.16 -23.60
C ALA A 585 -16.96 -3.07 -24.66
N LYS A 586 -17.95 -3.87 -24.25
CA LYS A 586 -18.67 -4.77 -25.16
C LYS A 586 -19.35 -4.02 -26.32
N LYS A 587 -19.75 -2.77 -26.09
CA LYS A 587 -20.28 -1.88 -27.12
C LYS A 587 -19.44 -0.60 -27.18
N PRO A 588 -19.15 -0.09 -28.39
CA PRO A 588 -18.48 1.20 -28.56
C PRO A 588 -19.28 2.31 -27.87
N GLY A 589 -18.60 3.14 -27.08
CA GLY A 589 -19.23 4.24 -26.35
C GLY A 589 -19.64 5.42 -27.24
N LEU A 590 -19.14 5.48 -28.48
CA LEU A 590 -19.52 6.44 -29.52
C LEU A 590 -19.70 5.68 -30.83
N ILE A 591 -20.92 5.63 -31.35
CA ILE A 591 -21.29 4.81 -32.52
C ILE A 591 -21.46 5.73 -33.73
N ASN A 592 -21.01 5.28 -34.91
CA ASN A 592 -21.24 5.96 -36.19
C ASN A 592 -20.74 7.42 -36.23
N VAL A 593 -19.54 7.67 -35.69
CA VAL A 593 -18.92 9.00 -35.66
C VAL A 593 -18.28 9.30 -37.02
N HIS A 594 -18.78 10.32 -37.72
CA HIS A 594 -18.28 10.71 -39.04
C HIS A 594 -16.84 11.22 -39.01
N LEU A 595 -16.06 10.91 -40.05
CA LEU A 595 -14.65 11.29 -40.16
C LEU A 595 -14.39 12.80 -39.93
N SER A 596 -15.27 13.68 -40.41
CA SER A 596 -15.11 15.13 -40.19
C SER A 596 -15.20 15.54 -38.71
N ILE A 597 -16.02 14.84 -37.91
CA ILE A 597 -16.14 15.06 -36.47
C ILE A 597 -14.84 14.61 -35.79
N ILE A 598 -14.28 13.48 -36.22
CA ILE A 598 -12.99 12.97 -35.74
C ILE A 598 -11.86 13.96 -36.04
N GLN A 599 -11.78 14.44 -37.28
CA GLN A 599 -10.77 15.43 -37.69
C GLN A 599 -10.86 16.72 -36.87
N GLN A 600 -12.08 17.22 -36.65
CA GLN A 600 -12.30 18.49 -35.96
C GLN A 600 -12.06 18.40 -34.45
N TYR A 601 -12.65 17.41 -33.77
CA TYR A 601 -12.69 17.39 -32.30
C TYR A 601 -11.67 16.43 -31.68
N PHE A 602 -11.32 15.35 -32.36
CA PHE A 602 -10.23 14.47 -31.95
C PHE A 602 -8.89 14.89 -32.55
N GLY A 603 -8.82 16.00 -33.32
CA GLY A 603 -7.57 16.54 -33.86
C GLY A 603 -6.84 15.62 -34.83
N VAL A 604 -7.50 14.57 -35.33
CA VAL A 604 -6.87 13.54 -36.18
C VAL A 604 -7.11 13.87 -37.65
N GLN A 605 -6.27 14.73 -38.23
CA GLN A 605 -6.45 15.21 -39.60
C GLN A 605 -6.17 14.12 -40.66
N ASP A 606 -5.17 13.27 -40.42
CA ASP A 606 -4.64 12.33 -41.41
C ASP A 606 -5.14 10.88 -41.24
N LEU A 607 -6.26 10.68 -40.53
CA LEU A 607 -6.80 9.34 -40.25
C LEU A 607 -6.97 8.51 -41.54
N ALA A 608 -7.59 9.08 -42.58
CA ALA A 608 -7.84 8.35 -43.82
C ALA A 608 -6.55 7.93 -44.52
N SER A 609 -5.57 8.83 -44.63
CA SER A 609 -4.26 8.55 -45.24
C SER A 609 -3.51 7.48 -44.46
N SER A 610 -3.49 7.61 -43.13
CA SER A 610 -2.82 6.68 -42.22
C SER A 610 -3.46 5.28 -42.23
N LEU A 611 -4.78 5.21 -42.22
CA LEU A 611 -5.50 3.94 -42.32
C LEU A 611 -5.29 3.28 -43.68
N ASN A 612 -5.28 4.04 -44.77
CA ASN A 612 -5.00 3.50 -46.11
C ASN A 612 -3.60 2.88 -46.19
N VAL A 613 -2.59 3.49 -45.57
CA VAL A 613 -1.24 2.91 -45.45
C VAL A 613 -1.25 1.63 -44.62
N PHE A 614 -1.94 1.63 -43.48
CA PHE A 614 -2.10 0.43 -42.65
C PHE A 614 -2.78 -0.72 -43.43
N MET A 615 -3.85 -0.39 -44.15
CA MET A 615 -4.60 -1.31 -44.99
C MET A 615 -3.76 -1.90 -46.13
N GLN A 616 -2.91 -1.10 -46.79
CA GLN A 616 -1.98 -1.60 -47.80
C GLN A 616 -0.96 -2.58 -47.21
N LYS A 617 -0.42 -2.28 -46.02
CA LYS A 617 0.48 -3.21 -45.29
C LYS A 617 -0.25 -4.51 -44.95
N LEU A 618 -1.50 -4.43 -44.49
CA LEU A 618 -2.31 -5.59 -44.12
C LEU A 618 -2.64 -6.46 -45.34
N ALA A 619 -3.09 -5.87 -46.45
CA ALA A 619 -3.35 -6.58 -47.71
C ALA A 619 -2.09 -7.26 -48.26
N SER A 620 -0.92 -6.64 -48.09
CA SER A 620 0.36 -7.24 -48.48
C SER A 620 0.73 -8.45 -47.63
N ALA A 621 0.39 -8.43 -46.33
CA ALA A 621 0.63 -9.55 -45.41
C ALA A 621 -0.42 -10.66 -45.53
N GLN A 622 -1.65 -10.33 -45.94
CA GLN A 622 -2.77 -11.25 -46.09
C GLN A 622 -3.44 -11.08 -47.47
N PRO A 623 -2.92 -11.73 -48.53
CA PRO A 623 -3.36 -11.50 -49.90
C PRO A 623 -4.83 -11.85 -50.20
N HIS A 624 -5.47 -12.62 -49.32
CA HIS A 624 -6.88 -13.02 -49.43
C HIS A 624 -7.86 -11.99 -48.85
N LEU A 625 -7.36 -10.98 -48.14
CA LEU A 625 -8.18 -9.96 -47.52
C LEU A 625 -8.62 -8.91 -48.55
N ARG A 626 -9.93 -8.69 -48.69
CA ARG A 626 -10.46 -7.59 -49.53
C ARG A 626 -10.47 -6.31 -48.73
N VAL A 627 -9.78 -5.30 -49.26
CA VAL A 627 -9.62 -4.00 -48.62
C VAL A 627 -9.98 -2.89 -49.58
N TYR A 628 -10.75 -1.92 -49.12
CA TYR A 628 -11.17 -0.73 -49.85
C TYR A 628 -10.54 0.52 -49.24
N PRO A 629 -10.25 1.56 -50.04
CA PRO A 629 -9.72 2.81 -49.52
C PRO A 629 -10.76 3.54 -48.68
N VAL A 630 -10.32 4.14 -47.57
CA VAL A 630 -11.16 4.94 -46.68
C VAL A 630 -11.65 6.19 -47.41
N SER A 631 -12.97 6.37 -47.46
CA SER A 631 -13.61 7.53 -48.08
C SER A 631 -13.77 8.69 -47.08
N ARG A 632 -14.09 9.88 -47.58
CA ARG A 632 -14.38 11.06 -46.74
C ARG A 632 -15.73 10.99 -46.02
N HIS A 633 -16.59 10.06 -46.42
CA HIS A 633 -17.94 9.87 -45.87
C HIS A 633 -18.00 8.72 -44.85
N GLU A 634 -16.84 8.20 -44.45
CA GLU A 634 -16.76 7.07 -43.54
C GLU A 634 -17.11 7.46 -42.11
N SER A 635 -17.74 6.52 -41.41
CA SER A 635 -18.08 6.65 -40.00
C SER A 635 -17.47 5.52 -39.19
N PHE A 636 -17.07 5.83 -37.97
CA PHE A 636 -16.32 4.91 -37.11
C PHE A 636 -17.05 4.67 -35.80
N ASN A 637 -16.91 3.45 -35.30
CA ASN A 637 -17.26 3.09 -33.94
C ASN A 637 -16.04 3.31 -33.04
N LEU A 638 -16.18 4.15 -32.01
CA LEU A 638 -15.07 4.56 -31.14
C LEU A 638 -15.30 4.07 -29.71
N PHE A 639 -14.22 3.62 -29.08
CA PHE A 639 -14.17 3.30 -27.66
C PHE A 639 -13.56 4.46 -26.89
N LYS A 640 -14.16 4.78 -25.74
CA LYS A 640 -13.69 5.87 -24.86
C LYS A 640 -12.40 5.50 -24.12
N ARG A 641 -12.23 4.20 -23.81
CA ARG A 641 -11.12 3.65 -23.02
C ARG A 641 -10.81 2.21 -23.38
N ALA A 642 -9.60 1.78 -23.04
CA ALA A 642 -9.20 0.38 -22.99
C ALA A 642 -8.49 0.09 -21.65
N THR A 643 -8.66 -1.13 -21.16
CA THR A 643 -7.95 -1.66 -19.99
C THR A 643 -6.88 -2.63 -20.48
N LEU A 644 -5.63 -2.34 -20.18
CA LEU A 644 -4.45 -3.14 -20.50
C LEU A 644 -4.12 -4.05 -19.31
N LEU A 645 -3.82 -5.31 -19.59
CA LEU A 645 -3.30 -6.27 -18.61
C LEU A 645 -1.82 -6.47 -18.89
N VAL A 646 -0.99 -5.78 -18.12
CA VAL A 646 0.46 -5.73 -18.28
C VAL A 646 1.09 -6.92 -17.55
N PRO A 647 1.97 -7.71 -18.20
CA PRO A 647 2.65 -8.83 -17.56
C PRO A 647 3.61 -8.31 -16.48
N PRO A 648 3.98 -9.15 -15.49
CA PRO A 648 4.95 -8.77 -14.46
C PRO A 648 6.30 -8.33 -15.06
N PRO A 649 7.03 -7.42 -14.38
CA PRO A 649 8.23 -6.80 -14.94
C PRO A 649 9.41 -7.76 -15.07
N PHE A 650 9.44 -8.85 -14.28
CA PHE A 650 10.42 -9.93 -14.39
C PHE A 650 9.89 -11.27 -13.85
N HIS A 651 10.61 -12.35 -14.16
CA HIS A 651 10.29 -13.70 -13.69
C HIS A 651 10.41 -13.77 -12.17
N GLY A 652 9.41 -14.35 -11.49
CA GLY A 652 9.37 -14.45 -10.02
C GLY A 652 8.33 -13.55 -9.35
N PHE A 653 7.76 -12.57 -10.05
CA PHE A 653 6.54 -11.90 -9.61
C PHE A 653 5.29 -12.64 -10.06
N SER A 654 4.32 -12.76 -9.16
CA SER A 654 3.10 -13.54 -9.38
C SER A 654 1.93 -12.72 -9.95
N CYS A 655 2.01 -11.39 -9.94
CA CYS A 655 0.86 -10.50 -10.25
C CYS A 655 0.95 -9.83 -11.64
N SER A 656 -0.16 -9.84 -12.38
CA SER A 656 -0.36 -8.95 -13.54
C SER A 656 -0.89 -7.58 -13.09
N TRP A 657 -0.54 -6.53 -13.83
CA TRP A 657 -0.94 -5.15 -13.57
C TRP A 657 -2.13 -4.74 -14.45
N GLU A 658 -3.15 -4.11 -13.88
CA GLU A 658 -4.18 -3.43 -14.66
C GLU A 658 -3.77 -1.98 -14.91
N ASP A 659 -3.91 -1.53 -16.15
CA ASP A 659 -3.57 -0.19 -16.58
C ASP A 659 -4.66 0.34 -17.53
N ARG A 660 -4.96 1.63 -17.51
CA ARG A 660 -6.09 2.21 -18.24
C ARG A 660 -5.62 3.30 -19.18
N VAL A 661 -6.14 3.28 -20.40
CA VAL A 661 -5.86 4.30 -21.42
C VAL A 661 -7.15 4.85 -22.00
N ARG A 662 -7.21 6.16 -22.25
CA ARG A 662 -8.40 6.88 -22.70
C ARG A 662 -8.08 7.72 -23.94
N ALA A 663 -9.11 7.88 -24.76
CA ALA A 663 -9.05 8.62 -26.01
C ALA A 663 -10.40 9.30 -26.30
N THR A 664 -10.67 10.42 -25.63
CA THR A 664 -11.94 11.16 -25.76
C THR A 664 -11.73 12.66 -25.82
N PRO A 665 -12.41 13.39 -26.72
CA PRO A 665 -12.39 14.84 -26.73
C PRO A 665 -13.26 15.40 -25.59
N ALA A 666 -13.19 16.71 -25.40
CA ALA A 666 -14.14 17.41 -24.54
C ALA A 666 -15.56 17.29 -25.08
N LYS A 667 -16.54 17.45 -24.19
CA LYS A 667 -17.96 17.54 -24.50
C LYS A 667 -18.21 18.59 -25.57
N VAL A 668 -18.87 18.17 -26.65
CA VAL A 668 -19.34 19.06 -27.70
C VAL A 668 -20.87 19.06 -27.65
N PRO A 669 -21.50 20.19 -27.26
CA PRO A 669 -22.95 20.27 -27.18
C PRO A 669 -23.61 19.80 -28.49
N ARG A 670 -24.66 18.98 -28.38
CA ARG A 670 -25.44 18.40 -29.50
C ARG A 670 -24.72 17.38 -30.39
N ILE A 671 -23.38 17.36 -30.44
CA ILE A 671 -22.61 16.42 -31.28
C ILE A 671 -22.11 15.24 -30.44
N LEU A 672 -21.43 15.53 -29.31
CA LEU A 672 -20.90 14.54 -28.38
C LEU A 672 -21.34 14.91 -26.94
N PRO A 673 -22.65 14.83 -26.63
CA PRO A 673 -23.21 15.38 -25.39
C PRO A 673 -22.86 14.55 -24.13
N ASN A 674 -22.55 13.26 -24.29
CA ASN A 674 -22.32 12.30 -23.21
C ASN A 674 -20.82 12.12 -22.88
N LEU A 675 -20.02 13.17 -23.10
CA LEU A 675 -18.60 13.22 -22.78
C LEU A 675 -18.35 14.19 -21.61
N GLY A 676 -17.18 14.04 -20.97
CA GLY A 676 -16.72 14.94 -19.92
C GLY A 676 -16.32 16.32 -20.45
N MET A 677 -16.25 17.32 -19.57
CA MET A 677 -15.93 18.70 -19.97
C MET A 677 -14.49 18.90 -20.47
N ARG A 678 -13.59 17.95 -20.19
CA ARG A 678 -12.16 18.04 -20.52
C ARG A 678 -11.77 16.96 -21.53
N PRO A 679 -10.86 17.24 -22.47
CA PRO A 679 -10.30 16.23 -23.34
C PRO A 679 -9.34 15.31 -22.57
N LEU A 680 -9.37 14.02 -22.88
CA LEU A 680 -8.53 12.98 -22.28
C LEU A 680 -7.86 12.19 -23.40
N PHE A 681 -6.59 12.49 -23.64
CA PHE A 681 -5.76 11.85 -24.66
C PHE A 681 -4.45 11.42 -24.02
N ASP A 682 -4.45 10.20 -23.48
CA ASP A 682 -3.36 9.69 -22.65
C ASP A 682 -2.14 9.33 -23.52
N THR A 683 -0.96 9.34 -22.92
CA THR A 683 0.30 8.89 -23.56
C THR A 683 0.56 7.43 -23.25
N VAL A 684 1.13 6.71 -24.22
CA VAL A 684 1.32 5.25 -24.17
C VAL A 684 2.69 4.83 -24.67
N LEU A 685 3.18 3.70 -24.18
CA LEU A 685 4.33 2.99 -24.73
C LEU A 685 3.87 1.98 -25.77
N VAL A 686 4.40 2.12 -26.98
CA VAL A 686 4.16 1.21 -28.10
C VAL A 686 5.41 0.39 -28.36
N LYS A 687 5.24 -0.92 -28.57
CA LYS A 687 6.35 -1.83 -28.88
C LYS A 687 6.95 -1.51 -30.25
N THR A 688 8.26 -1.33 -30.32
CA THR A 688 8.98 -1.07 -31.57
C THR A 688 9.39 -2.36 -32.29
N PRO A 689 9.69 -2.31 -33.60
CA PRO A 689 10.29 -3.43 -34.31
C PRO A 689 11.64 -3.86 -33.69
N PRO A 690 12.07 -5.13 -33.85
CA PRO A 690 13.28 -5.67 -33.22
C PRO A 690 14.60 -4.95 -33.54
N ARG A 691 14.64 -4.11 -34.59
CA ARG A 691 15.82 -3.37 -35.03
C ARG A 691 15.93 -1.97 -34.42
N SER A 692 14.96 -1.53 -33.63
CA SER A 692 14.99 -0.22 -32.97
C SER A 692 15.94 -0.21 -31.77
N THR A 693 16.57 0.94 -31.52
CA THR A 693 17.54 1.15 -30.42
C THR A 693 16.93 0.84 -29.05
N PHE A 694 15.65 1.21 -28.86
CA PHE A 694 14.87 0.92 -27.67
C PHE A 694 13.69 0.04 -27.99
N ARG A 695 13.27 -0.80 -27.02
CA ARG A 695 12.15 -1.74 -27.12
C ARG A 695 10.78 -1.06 -27.24
N TYR A 696 10.69 0.19 -26.81
CA TYR A 696 9.44 0.94 -26.75
C TYR A 696 9.62 2.34 -27.32
N ARG A 697 8.51 2.92 -27.80
CA ARG A 697 8.42 4.29 -28.26
C ARG A 697 7.16 4.94 -27.70
N VAL A 698 7.26 6.20 -27.31
CA VAL A 698 6.14 6.96 -26.76
C VAL A 698 5.24 7.47 -27.88
N ALA A 699 3.92 7.38 -27.66
CA ALA A 699 2.93 7.98 -28.53
C ALA A 699 1.77 8.58 -27.71
N ARG A 700 1.07 9.58 -28.23
CA ARG A 700 -0.19 10.10 -27.66
C ARG A 700 -1.36 9.41 -28.33
N LEU A 701 -2.23 8.79 -27.55
CA LEU A 701 -3.40 8.09 -28.05
C LEU A 701 -4.53 9.08 -28.37
N ARG A 702 -4.98 9.12 -29.63
CA ARG A 702 -6.07 10.01 -30.07
C ARG A 702 -7.38 9.27 -30.31
N LEU A 703 -7.34 8.01 -30.74
CA LEU A 703 -8.55 7.21 -31.04
C LEU A 703 -8.34 5.75 -30.65
N ILE A 704 -9.41 5.10 -30.22
CA ILE A 704 -9.54 3.64 -30.15
C ILE A 704 -10.80 3.28 -30.95
N PHE A 705 -10.71 2.43 -31.96
CA PHE A 705 -11.81 2.24 -32.91
C PHE A 705 -11.81 0.87 -33.57
N GLU A 706 -12.97 0.49 -34.08
CA GLU A 706 -13.15 -0.66 -34.97
C GLU A 706 -13.01 -0.23 -36.42
N LEU A 707 -12.52 -1.14 -37.27
CA LEU A 707 -12.47 -0.87 -38.70
C LEU A 707 -13.89 -0.87 -39.28
N PRO A 708 -14.29 0.15 -40.05
CA PRO A 708 -15.60 0.15 -40.70
C PRO A 708 -15.74 -1.04 -41.66
N SER A 709 -16.87 -1.75 -41.62
CA SER A 709 -17.12 -2.93 -42.46
C SER A 709 -17.11 -2.63 -43.96
N SER A 710 -17.34 -1.36 -44.34
CA SER A 710 -17.20 -0.81 -45.69
C SER A 710 -15.75 -0.81 -46.20
N VAL A 711 -14.77 -0.72 -45.29
CA VAL A 711 -13.32 -0.67 -45.59
C VAL A 711 -12.76 -2.08 -45.71
N ALA A 712 -13.00 -2.94 -44.72
CA ALA A 712 -12.70 -4.36 -44.82
C ALA A 712 -13.57 -5.16 -43.83
N VAL A 713 -13.85 -6.42 -44.19
CA VAL A 713 -14.52 -7.39 -43.31
C VAL A 713 -13.47 -8.37 -42.84
N ILE A 714 -13.15 -8.33 -41.55
CA ILE A 714 -12.13 -9.15 -40.89
C ILE A 714 -12.80 -9.82 -39.69
N ASP A 715 -12.59 -11.13 -39.51
CA ASP A 715 -13.10 -11.89 -38.36
C ASP A 715 -11.93 -12.62 -37.67
N PRO A 716 -11.64 -12.34 -36.38
CA PRO A 716 -12.25 -11.31 -35.54
C PRO A 716 -11.86 -9.88 -35.97
N GLN A 717 -12.78 -8.92 -35.78
CA GLN A 717 -12.57 -7.49 -36.04
C GLN A 717 -11.39 -6.97 -35.19
N PRO A 718 -10.33 -6.42 -35.79
CA PRO A 718 -9.21 -5.88 -35.04
C PRO A 718 -9.57 -4.53 -34.41
N ILE A 719 -9.27 -4.38 -33.13
CA ILE A 719 -9.33 -3.07 -32.45
C ILE A 719 -8.06 -2.29 -32.77
N LEU A 720 -8.23 -1.12 -33.37
CA LEU A 720 -7.15 -0.22 -33.77
C LEU A 720 -7.07 1.00 -32.86
N ALA A 721 -5.89 1.61 -32.85
CA ALA A 721 -5.59 2.85 -32.19
C ALA A 721 -4.97 3.83 -33.20
N TYR A 722 -5.38 5.10 -33.17
CA TYR A 722 -4.62 6.16 -33.84
C TYR A 722 -3.75 6.86 -32.80
N VAL A 723 -2.45 6.91 -33.09
CA VAL A 723 -1.46 7.50 -32.18
C VAL A 723 -0.64 8.58 -32.87
N GLU A 724 -0.25 9.61 -32.13
CA GLU A 724 0.71 10.64 -32.55
C GLU A 724 2.08 10.33 -31.93
N TRP A 725 3.12 10.27 -32.75
CA TRP A 725 4.43 9.80 -32.31
C TRP A 725 5.26 10.89 -31.61
N PHE A 726 6.04 10.47 -30.63
CA PHE A 726 7.19 11.21 -30.14
C PHE A 726 8.48 10.67 -30.77
N THR A 727 9.60 11.38 -30.59
CA THR A 727 10.93 10.90 -30.97
C THR A 727 11.26 9.58 -30.25
N GLU A 728 12.31 8.89 -30.70
CA GLU A 728 12.85 7.76 -29.95
C GLU A 728 13.28 8.21 -28.54
N LEU A 729 13.22 7.28 -27.58
CA LEU A 729 13.71 7.52 -26.23
C LEU A 729 15.18 7.93 -26.30
N LYS A 730 15.54 9.02 -25.62
CA LYS A 730 16.93 9.46 -25.54
C LYS A 730 17.38 9.36 -24.10
N ALA A 731 18.39 8.52 -23.85
CA ALA A 731 19.04 8.48 -22.54
C ALA A 731 19.68 9.85 -22.25
N THR A 732 19.43 10.37 -21.05
CA THR A 732 19.92 11.69 -20.64
C THR A 732 21.15 11.58 -19.73
N ARG A 733 21.97 12.63 -19.72
CA ARG A 733 22.97 12.85 -18.66
C ARG A 733 22.40 13.65 -17.49
N HIS A 734 21.13 14.05 -17.58
CA HIS A 734 20.45 14.78 -16.52
C HIS A 734 20.36 13.92 -15.24
N PRO A 735 20.55 14.51 -14.04
CA PRO A 735 20.53 13.78 -12.78
C PRO A 735 19.25 12.99 -12.47
N SER A 736 18.13 13.35 -13.09
CA SER A 736 16.85 12.63 -12.96
C SER A 736 16.90 11.23 -13.57
N ARG A 737 17.81 10.94 -14.50
CA ARG A 737 17.93 9.68 -15.27
C ARG A 737 16.71 9.31 -16.14
N MET A 738 15.61 10.06 -16.07
CA MET A 738 14.43 9.91 -16.94
C MET A 738 14.77 10.08 -18.42
N PHE A 739 14.17 9.27 -19.30
CA PHE A 739 14.34 9.42 -20.74
C PHE A 739 13.77 10.73 -21.26
N GLU A 740 14.36 11.28 -22.31
CA GLU A 740 13.88 12.46 -23.01
C GLU A 740 13.16 12.08 -24.30
N VAL A 741 12.04 12.75 -24.57
CA VAL A 741 11.29 12.67 -25.83
C VAL A 741 10.79 14.04 -26.27
N SER A 742 10.67 14.23 -27.57
CA SER A 742 10.05 15.41 -28.17
C SER A 742 8.91 15.01 -29.10
N LYS A 743 7.92 15.88 -29.32
CA LYS A 743 6.87 15.62 -30.33
C LYS A 743 7.50 15.41 -31.69
N LEU A 744 7.11 14.36 -32.41
CA LEU A 744 7.55 14.18 -33.79
C LEU A 744 6.64 14.98 -34.72
N ILE A 745 7.18 16.05 -35.29
CA ILE A 745 6.45 16.95 -36.18
C ILE A 745 6.82 16.64 -37.64
N GLY A 746 5.81 16.49 -38.49
CA GLY A 746 5.94 16.29 -39.92
C GLY A 746 6.40 17.56 -40.65
N ARG A 747 6.67 17.45 -41.95
CA ARG A 747 7.07 18.59 -42.80
C ARG A 747 6.00 19.68 -42.92
N ASP A 748 4.76 19.32 -42.64
CA ASP A 748 3.58 20.18 -42.64
C ASP A 748 3.36 20.91 -41.30
N GLY A 749 4.27 20.73 -40.33
CA GLY A 749 4.18 21.36 -39.02
C GLY A 749 3.20 20.69 -38.07
N LYS A 750 2.65 19.51 -38.41
CA LYS A 750 1.68 18.79 -37.59
C LYS A 750 2.29 17.55 -36.90
N PRO A 751 1.70 17.06 -35.80
CA PRO A 751 2.14 15.81 -35.18
C PRO A 751 2.00 14.64 -36.18
N LEU A 752 3.06 13.83 -36.31
CA LEU A 752 3.04 12.67 -37.18
C LEU A 752 2.25 11.53 -36.52
N GLY A 753 1.13 11.12 -37.13
CA GLY A 753 0.30 10.03 -36.61
C GLY A 753 0.27 8.77 -37.45
N GLU A 754 -0.01 7.64 -36.80
CA GLU A 754 -0.12 6.31 -37.42
C GLU A 754 -1.29 5.52 -36.81
N ALA A 755 -1.99 4.75 -37.64
CA ALA A 755 -2.95 3.74 -37.20
C ALA A 755 -2.21 2.43 -36.88
N ILE A 756 -2.34 1.95 -35.66
CA ILE A 756 -1.71 0.73 -35.17
C ILE A 756 -2.76 -0.21 -34.55
N PRO A 757 -2.53 -1.54 -34.51
CA PRO A 757 -3.31 -2.44 -33.67
C PRO A 757 -3.17 -2.06 -32.19
N LEU A 758 -4.28 -2.05 -31.44
CA LEU A 758 -4.24 -1.76 -30.00
C LEU A 758 -3.36 -2.76 -29.23
N SER A 759 -3.20 -3.98 -29.73
CA SER A 759 -2.28 -4.99 -29.19
C SER A 759 -0.80 -4.61 -29.20
N GLN A 760 -0.41 -3.55 -29.92
CA GLN A 760 0.95 -3.02 -29.88
C GLN A 760 1.18 -2.07 -28.70
N VAL A 761 0.11 -1.55 -28.09
CA VAL A 761 0.17 -0.73 -26.90
C VAL A 761 0.50 -1.62 -25.71
N VAL A 762 1.60 -1.32 -25.04
CA VAL A 762 2.13 -2.13 -23.94
C VAL A 762 1.59 -1.65 -22.60
N ARG A 763 1.48 -0.33 -22.44
CA ARG A 763 1.02 0.35 -21.22
C ARG A 763 0.82 1.85 -21.47
N SER A 764 0.13 2.54 -20.57
CA SER A 764 0.17 3.97 -20.39
C SER A 764 1.55 4.43 -19.92
N CYS A 765 1.87 5.70 -20.18
CA CYS A 765 3.01 6.39 -19.58
C CYS A 765 2.65 7.84 -19.32
N HIS A 766 3.37 8.48 -18.40
CA HIS A 766 3.21 9.90 -18.11
C HIS A 766 4.40 10.70 -18.63
N LEU A 767 4.12 11.89 -19.19
CA LEU A 767 5.14 12.80 -19.69
C LEU A 767 5.20 14.06 -18.82
N ILE A 768 6.40 14.45 -18.42
CA ILE A 768 6.64 15.64 -17.61
C ILE A 768 7.27 16.71 -18.51
N PRO A 769 6.66 17.90 -18.63
CA PRO A 769 7.24 18.97 -19.45
C PRO A 769 8.65 19.35 -19.01
N ARG A 770 9.49 19.69 -19.99
CA ARG A 770 10.74 20.41 -19.72
C ARG A 770 10.47 21.91 -19.81
N TRP A 771 10.41 22.57 -18.65
CA TRP A 771 10.15 24.01 -18.54
C TRP A 771 11.42 24.84 -18.83
N GLU A 772 11.96 24.72 -20.04
CA GLU A 772 13.28 25.27 -20.37
C GLU A 772 13.33 26.80 -20.40
N ASP A 773 12.22 27.51 -20.65
CA ASP A 773 12.24 29.00 -20.67
C ASP A 773 10.99 29.73 -20.15
N ASP A 774 9.82 29.11 -19.90
CA ASP A 774 8.74 29.74 -19.11
C ASP A 774 7.59 28.76 -18.76
N LEU A 775 6.88 29.02 -17.65
CA LEU A 775 5.75 28.25 -17.11
C LEU A 775 4.40 28.77 -17.65
N GLU A 776 4.16 28.64 -18.96
CA GLU A 776 3.01 29.29 -19.64
C GLU A 776 1.78 28.39 -19.84
N ALA A 777 1.92 27.07 -19.73
CA ALA A 777 0.84 26.16 -20.09
C ALA A 777 -0.40 26.29 -19.19
N PRO A 778 -1.60 26.42 -19.77
CA PRO A 778 -2.86 26.25 -19.04
C PRO A 778 -2.98 24.88 -18.40
N ILE A 779 -3.82 24.78 -17.37
CA ILE A 779 -4.17 23.51 -16.70
C ILE A 779 -4.64 22.49 -17.76
N ASP A 780 -4.13 21.26 -17.68
CA ASP A 780 -4.40 20.13 -18.59
C ASP A 780 -3.99 20.34 -20.07
N ALA A 781 -3.27 21.41 -20.40
CA ALA A 781 -2.82 21.70 -21.78
C ALA A 781 -1.33 21.41 -22.00
N ALA A 782 -0.63 20.83 -21.02
CA ALA A 782 0.81 20.63 -21.06
C ALA A 782 1.29 19.84 -22.31
N LEU A 783 0.57 18.77 -22.67
CA LEU A 783 0.86 17.97 -23.86
C LEU A 783 0.58 18.71 -25.17
N ASP A 784 -0.16 19.81 -25.16
CA ASP A 784 -0.45 20.63 -26.33
C ASP A 784 0.52 21.82 -26.41
N THR A 785 0.86 22.44 -25.28
CA THR A 785 1.76 23.60 -25.19
C THR A 785 3.24 23.26 -25.37
N TYR A 786 3.75 22.21 -24.71
CA TYR A 786 5.19 21.93 -24.71
C TYR A 786 5.58 20.94 -25.82
N CYS A 787 6.85 20.99 -26.24
CA CYS A 787 7.41 20.10 -27.26
C CYS A 787 8.36 19.05 -26.70
N ASN A 788 9.02 19.34 -25.57
CA ASN A 788 10.05 18.51 -24.95
C ASN A 788 9.56 17.99 -23.59
N PHE A 789 9.79 16.69 -23.35
CA PHE A 789 9.29 16.02 -22.15
C PHE A 789 10.32 15.02 -21.60
N PHE A 790 10.27 14.82 -20.30
CA PHE A 790 10.79 13.62 -19.65
C PHE A 790 9.71 12.54 -19.63
N VAL A 791 10.11 11.27 -19.79
CA VAL A 791 9.26 10.11 -19.58
C VAL A 791 9.34 9.71 -18.11
N ASN A 792 8.20 9.70 -17.44
CA ASN A 792 8.10 9.44 -16.00
C ASN A 792 8.17 7.93 -15.70
N ASP A 793 9.31 7.48 -15.16
CA ASP A 793 9.55 6.15 -14.61
C ASP A 793 8.92 5.97 -13.22
N PHE A 794 8.69 7.04 -12.47
CA PHE A 794 8.00 7.03 -11.16
C PHE A 794 6.46 7.04 -11.27
N LEU A 795 5.87 6.65 -12.40
CA LEU A 795 4.40 6.58 -12.50
C LEU A 795 3.80 5.53 -11.54
N ASP A 796 4.43 4.35 -11.50
CA ASP A 796 4.10 3.23 -10.62
C ASP A 796 5.30 2.29 -10.49
N CYS A 797 5.23 1.32 -9.58
CA CYS A 797 6.32 0.35 -9.34
C CYS A 797 6.63 -0.50 -10.58
N HIS A 798 5.65 -0.79 -11.43
CA HIS A 798 5.88 -1.53 -12.67
C HIS A 798 6.70 -0.68 -13.66
N CYS A 799 6.38 0.61 -13.78
CA CYS A 799 7.06 1.58 -14.66
C CYS A 799 8.50 1.74 -14.23
N TYR A 800 8.72 1.92 -12.93
CA TYR A 800 10.03 2.07 -12.31
C TYR A 800 10.97 0.89 -12.57
N LEU A 801 10.43 -0.33 -12.71
CA LEU A 801 11.22 -1.53 -13.00
C LEU A 801 11.41 -1.82 -14.50
N THR A 802 10.65 -1.18 -15.38
CA THR A 802 10.60 -1.53 -16.81
C THR A 802 11.13 -0.46 -17.75
N LEU A 803 11.13 0.80 -17.31
CA LEU A 803 11.84 1.91 -17.93
C LEU A 803 13.14 2.13 -17.17
#